data_AF-A0A926SHV1-F1
#
_entry.id   AF-A0A926SHV1-F1
#
_cell.length_a   1.000
_cell.length_b   1.000
_cell.length_c   1.000
_cell.angle_alpha   90.00
_cell.angle_beta   90.00
_cell.angle_gamma   90.00
#
_symmetry.space_group_name_H-M   'P 1'
#
loop_
_entity.id
_entity.type
_entity.pdbx_description
1 polymer ?
#
loop_
_entity_poly.entity_id
_entity_poly.type
_entity_poly.pdbx_seq_one_letter_code
_entity_poly.pdbx_strand_id
1 'polypeptide(L)'
;MTDFKTCDIHSLFQRLTGFSPRQFQHQTITTILSGKNALLRAPTGAGKTETAIAPFLFAKAIGLEAFPNKLIYVVPLRTLATSLRDRVEQYVRDWEAIYPTKRPLAVTLQTGENPEDPRFEGDIIFCTIDQLLSSFLSIPYSVGRGSANVNAGVVFAAYLVFDELHLLDPDRSFATTLELLKQVQGISPFLLMTATLTEELAEQICQELQSLTPRQKQSSTEAIQLMTVVDEDLRVIETRQRYFEAADLPLTASAIVQDVLKHQRQRVIVLCNTVAQAQGLFQDLQDEVSGQLIKVSLLHSRFLSRDRKQKETNLKQRFGKAGYQKQDGYCHILISTQVIEAGIDLTCDVMHTLLCPMNSLLQRAGRCARFSHQTGWVKVYREVQTSGALTEITQSEDDDDRIAEVEQRSRRRFLPYEDSVCELTWTVLQRTTHLNLSVGYEIEARWVNEVHEAGDQQQAKKRQENASEFHKLFRKAIFEGEQVAQKLIRLVDNRSIFMVEEQPTIDLDLPEVDLQGLEAFSLPRTTLLKIFREFQESHAQDWIFKEIVQPEKTSEGYSLPVARPITDQRAISNSIRLLVNPTYVDYDDQIGLQIGAEVEGNYRSQVKTVKSDRQEYRYRMDTYVGHLGRIWTCWKHPFPLIQPQYQSMRDEQLKAGGRFIRHTFFTDATQNQAEALFELLVLLAVITHDLGKLQVQWQSAMRGWQAIAHQHFKGSNPKDYLIAHTDYDPADDQQKDNEGRTQKESLKAYEKRNARPTHAIESAFLAGEILETTLIPVLENVFQASAEVSDCFCTVVEMVAGRHHSAWAKGWESDTLAEIRRDPRRRGKLQLHGRTNEAIAQSWQRLLTPNLVQILLLTVEPPVLSQQAYPAGEIRLNGFMDQMEYQQLYWLVVRGLRICDGRSVQI
;
A
#
# COMPACT_ATOMS: atom_id res chain seq x y z
N MET A 1 -1.19 -6.75 -32.96
CA MET A 1 0.20 -6.28 -33.19
C MET A 1 0.20 -5.48 -34.49
N THR A 2 -0.25 -4.23 -34.41
CA THR A 2 -0.13 -3.24 -35.49
C THR A 2 1.08 -2.38 -35.16
N ASP A 3 1.92 -2.17 -36.16
CA ASP A 3 3.22 -1.48 -36.08
C ASP A 3 3.21 -0.27 -35.14
N PHE A 4 3.95 -0.40 -34.03
CA PHE A 4 4.57 0.72 -33.34
C PHE A 4 5.50 1.41 -34.35
N LYS A 5 4.96 2.21 -35.26
CA LYS A 5 5.77 3.27 -35.86
C LYS A 5 6.28 4.05 -34.67
N THR A 6 7.61 4.10 -34.56
CA THR A 6 8.42 4.98 -33.74
C THR A 6 7.90 6.42 -33.79
N CYS A 7 6.76 6.68 -33.15
CA CYS A 7 6.48 7.98 -32.57
C CYS A 7 7.66 8.21 -31.67
N ASP A 8 8.44 9.22 -32.03
CA ASP A 8 9.81 9.34 -31.61
C ASP A 8 9.87 9.44 -30.08
N ILE A 9 10.09 8.29 -29.40
CA ILE A 9 10.25 8.18 -27.95
C ILE A 9 11.29 9.20 -27.51
N HIS A 10 12.29 9.45 -28.36
CA HIS A 10 13.26 10.51 -28.20
C HIS A 10 12.61 11.89 -28.06
N SER A 11 11.78 12.31 -29.03
CA SER A 11 11.04 13.58 -28.96
C SER A 11 10.13 13.69 -27.73
N LEU A 12 9.40 12.62 -27.38
CA LEU A 12 8.48 12.62 -26.23
C LEU A 12 9.26 12.74 -24.92
N PHE A 13 10.35 12.00 -24.80
CA PHE A 13 11.20 12.02 -23.61
C PHE A 13 11.96 13.35 -23.46
N GLN A 14 12.42 13.92 -24.57
CA GLN A 14 13.03 15.25 -24.57
C GLN A 14 12.03 16.34 -24.17
N ARG A 15 10.76 16.23 -24.56
CA ARG A 15 9.70 17.15 -24.10
C ARG A 15 9.37 16.96 -22.62
N LEU A 16 9.35 15.72 -22.13
CA LEU A 16 9.06 15.42 -20.73
C LEU A 16 10.17 15.91 -19.79
N THR A 17 11.43 15.77 -20.20
CA THR A 17 12.58 15.91 -19.29
C THR A 17 13.55 17.03 -19.65
N GLY A 18 13.47 17.57 -20.87
CA GLY A 18 14.41 18.55 -21.42
C GLY A 18 15.70 17.96 -21.99
N PHE A 19 15.92 16.65 -21.88
CA PHE A 19 17.13 15.98 -22.40
C PHE A 19 16.79 14.74 -23.24
N SER A 20 17.68 14.38 -24.15
CA SER A 20 17.56 13.16 -24.97
C SER A 20 17.60 11.92 -24.08
N PRO A 21 16.73 10.92 -24.31
CA PRO A 21 16.79 9.67 -23.56
C PRO A 21 18.12 8.96 -23.83
N ARG A 22 18.69 8.42 -22.76
CA ARG A 22 19.80 7.48 -22.82
C ARG A 22 19.36 6.13 -23.39
N GLN A 23 20.31 5.30 -23.81
CA GLN A 23 19.99 4.03 -24.47
C GLN A 23 19.14 3.12 -23.57
N PHE A 24 19.53 2.96 -22.30
CA PHE A 24 18.77 2.12 -21.37
C PHE A 24 17.34 2.65 -21.12
N GLN A 25 17.16 3.99 -21.16
CA GLN A 25 15.84 4.62 -20.97
C GLN A 25 14.95 4.33 -22.16
N HIS A 26 15.47 4.53 -23.37
CA HIS A 26 14.77 4.23 -24.61
C HIS A 26 14.37 2.74 -24.69
N GLN A 27 15.31 1.83 -24.41
CA GLN A 27 15.07 0.39 -24.43
C GLN A 27 14.00 -0.01 -23.40
N THR A 28 14.14 0.45 -22.15
CA THR A 28 13.17 0.14 -21.08
C THR A 28 11.77 0.64 -21.44
N ILE A 29 11.65 1.90 -21.89
CA ILE A 29 10.36 2.50 -22.27
C ILE A 29 9.71 1.72 -23.41
N THR A 30 10.50 1.36 -24.43
CA THR A 30 10.03 0.58 -25.59
C THR A 30 9.52 -0.80 -25.15
N THR A 31 10.27 -1.49 -24.29
CA THR A 31 9.89 -2.81 -23.77
C THR A 31 8.57 -2.74 -23.00
N ILE A 32 8.43 -1.80 -22.06
CA ILE A 32 7.19 -1.64 -21.28
C ILE A 32 6.00 -1.27 -22.19
N LEU A 33 6.17 -0.32 -23.12
CA LEU A 33 5.10 0.06 -24.06
C LEU A 33 4.66 -1.10 -24.97
N SER A 34 5.56 -2.05 -25.26
CA SER A 34 5.23 -3.27 -26.01
C SER A 34 4.44 -4.30 -25.19
N GLY A 35 4.17 -4.04 -23.91
CA GLY A 35 3.46 -4.93 -23.00
C GLY A 35 4.36 -5.93 -22.26
N LYS A 36 5.68 -5.84 -22.44
CA LYS A 36 6.67 -6.74 -21.80
C LYS A 36 7.13 -6.21 -20.45
N ASN A 37 7.71 -7.09 -19.65
CA ASN A 37 8.24 -6.78 -18.33
C ASN A 37 9.74 -6.46 -18.38
N ALA A 38 10.21 -5.59 -17.48
CA ALA A 38 11.63 -5.24 -17.42
C ALA A 38 12.16 -5.18 -15.97
N LEU A 39 13.42 -5.56 -15.80
CA LEU A 39 14.23 -5.31 -14.61
C LEU A 39 15.34 -4.31 -15.00
N LEU A 40 15.30 -3.11 -14.46
CA LEU A 40 16.25 -2.04 -14.75
C LEU A 40 17.30 -1.92 -13.63
N ARG A 41 18.56 -2.18 -13.96
CA ARG A 41 19.72 -1.92 -13.10
C ARG A 41 20.45 -0.67 -13.56
N ALA A 42 20.28 0.43 -12.82
CA ALA A 42 20.90 1.71 -13.15
C ALA A 42 21.32 2.50 -11.90
N PRO A 43 22.40 3.29 -11.97
CA PRO A 43 22.92 4.02 -10.82
C PRO A 43 21.90 5.02 -10.25
N THR A 44 22.14 5.46 -9.01
CA THR A 44 21.36 6.55 -8.41
C THR A 44 21.57 7.83 -9.23
N GLY A 45 20.49 8.58 -9.47
CA GLY A 45 20.56 9.81 -10.28
C GLY A 45 20.53 9.61 -11.80
N ALA A 46 20.49 8.38 -12.31
CA ALA A 46 20.43 8.10 -13.76
C ALA A 46 19.10 8.50 -14.45
N GLY A 47 18.09 8.94 -13.70
CA GLY A 47 16.75 9.25 -14.24
C GLY A 47 15.82 8.04 -14.31
N LYS A 48 15.94 7.10 -13.36
CA LYS A 48 15.07 5.91 -13.25
C LYS A 48 13.58 6.27 -13.14
N THR A 49 13.26 7.30 -12.33
CA THR A 49 11.89 7.77 -12.14
C THR A 49 11.27 8.24 -13.46
N GLU A 50 11.97 9.05 -14.26
CA GLU A 50 11.52 9.47 -15.59
C GLU A 50 11.28 8.28 -16.52
N THR A 51 12.21 7.31 -16.52
CA THR A 51 12.07 6.07 -17.29
C THR A 51 10.84 5.27 -16.89
N ALA A 52 10.47 5.27 -15.61
CA ALA A 52 9.33 4.54 -15.08
C ALA A 52 7.98 5.23 -15.36
N ILE A 53 7.89 6.56 -15.32
CA ILE A 53 6.61 7.25 -15.58
C ILE A 53 6.35 7.47 -17.07
N ALA A 54 7.39 7.52 -17.90
CA ALA A 54 7.29 7.82 -19.32
C ALA A 54 6.36 6.87 -20.09
N PRO A 55 6.38 5.53 -19.91
CA PRO A 55 5.46 4.63 -20.62
C PRO A 55 4.00 4.98 -20.39
N PHE A 56 3.63 5.33 -19.16
CA PHE A 56 2.27 5.72 -18.81
C PHE A 56 1.84 7.00 -19.53
N LEU A 57 2.66 8.06 -19.45
CA LEU A 57 2.36 9.34 -20.09
C LEU A 57 2.34 9.25 -21.62
N PHE A 58 3.30 8.52 -22.19
CA PHE A 58 3.42 8.36 -23.64
C PHE A 58 2.26 7.55 -24.19
N ALA A 59 1.85 6.48 -23.51
CA ALA A 59 0.68 5.72 -23.89
C ALA A 59 -0.59 6.58 -23.97
N LYS A 60 -0.78 7.54 -23.06
CA LYS A 60 -1.91 8.48 -23.12
C LYS A 60 -1.74 9.48 -24.27
N ALA A 61 -0.55 10.04 -24.45
CA ALA A 61 -0.28 11.03 -25.49
C ALA A 61 -0.46 10.46 -26.91
N ILE A 62 -0.10 9.20 -27.15
CA ILE A 62 -0.23 8.55 -28.46
C ILE A 62 -1.53 7.77 -28.64
N GLY A 63 -2.41 7.75 -27.62
CA GLY A 63 -3.66 6.99 -27.66
C GLY A 63 -3.47 5.47 -27.69
N LEU A 64 -2.43 4.96 -27.02
CA LEU A 64 -2.16 3.52 -26.92
C LEU A 64 -3.18 2.85 -26.00
N GLU A 65 -4.27 2.44 -26.62
CA GLU A 65 -5.42 1.89 -25.96
C GLU A 65 -5.16 0.59 -25.19
N ALA A 66 -4.20 -0.23 -25.62
CA ALA A 66 -3.89 -1.50 -24.96
C ALA A 66 -3.16 -1.32 -23.61
N PHE A 67 -2.46 -0.21 -23.40
CA PHE A 67 -1.68 0.03 -22.19
C PHE A 67 -2.58 0.37 -20.99
N PRO A 68 -2.23 -0.06 -19.75
CA PRO A 68 -3.00 0.26 -18.57
C PRO A 68 -3.34 1.75 -18.40
N ASN A 69 -4.54 2.02 -17.86
CA ASN A 69 -4.99 3.36 -17.52
C ASN A 69 -4.64 3.75 -16.08
N LYS A 70 -3.90 2.92 -15.35
CA LYS A 70 -3.33 3.22 -14.04
C LYS A 70 -1.84 2.90 -13.98
N LEU A 71 -1.12 3.66 -13.16
CA LEU A 71 0.24 3.39 -12.73
C LEU A 71 0.25 3.29 -11.19
N ILE A 72 0.73 2.17 -10.66
CA ILE A 72 1.01 2.02 -9.23
C ILE A 72 2.53 1.98 -9.06
N TYR A 73 3.05 3.03 -8.44
CA TYR A 73 4.47 3.20 -8.15
C TYR A 73 4.74 2.85 -6.69
N VAL A 74 5.39 1.71 -6.49
CA VAL A 74 5.64 1.09 -5.19
C VAL A 74 7.05 1.41 -4.73
N VAL A 75 7.17 1.85 -3.48
CA VAL A 75 8.47 2.12 -2.83
C VAL A 75 8.57 1.42 -1.47
N PRO A 76 9.79 1.09 -1.01
CA PRO A 76 10.00 0.51 0.31
C PRO A 76 9.87 1.55 1.44
N LEU A 77 10.11 2.83 1.15
CA LEU A 77 10.24 3.89 2.15
C LEU A 77 9.20 5.01 1.95
N ARG A 78 8.56 5.44 3.06
CA ARG A 78 7.51 6.48 3.08
C ARG A 78 8.01 7.85 2.58
N THR A 79 9.22 8.24 2.95
CA THR A 79 9.84 9.51 2.53
C THR A 79 10.04 9.56 1.02
N LEU A 80 10.45 8.44 0.42
CA LEU A 80 10.60 8.30 -1.02
C LEU A 80 9.25 8.45 -1.73
N ALA A 81 8.17 7.85 -1.21
CA ALA A 81 6.83 7.95 -1.79
C ALA A 81 6.38 9.40 -1.92
N THR A 82 6.52 10.17 -0.84
CA THR A 82 6.09 11.58 -0.77
C THR A 82 6.89 12.44 -1.74
N SER A 83 8.24 12.32 -1.72
CA SER A 83 9.08 13.12 -2.61
C SER A 83 8.88 12.79 -4.09
N LEU A 84 8.60 11.52 -4.43
CA LEU A 84 8.34 11.13 -5.81
C LEU A 84 6.96 11.62 -6.27
N ARG A 85 5.94 11.52 -5.42
CA ARG A 85 4.59 12.02 -5.70
C ARG A 85 4.61 13.51 -6.05
N ASP A 86 5.26 14.35 -5.25
CA ASP A 86 5.34 15.79 -5.51
C ASP A 86 6.10 16.12 -6.81
N ARG A 87 7.21 15.42 -7.07
CA ARG A 87 7.99 15.61 -8.30
C ARG A 87 7.21 15.19 -9.54
N VAL A 88 6.51 14.06 -9.47
CA VAL A 88 5.75 13.53 -10.62
C VAL A 88 4.48 14.31 -10.85
N GLU A 89 3.83 14.86 -9.81
CA GLU A 89 2.72 15.80 -10.00
C GLU A 89 3.15 17.01 -10.84
N GLN A 90 4.34 17.57 -10.58
CA GLN A 90 4.86 18.68 -11.38
C GLN A 90 5.08 18.25 -12.85
N TYR A 91 5.74 17.10 -13.09
CA TYR A 91 5.91 16.58 -14.45
C TYR A 91 4.59 16.36 -15.18
N VAL A 92 3.57 15.85 -14.48
CA VAL A 92 2.24 15.62 -15.05
C VAL A 92 1.59 16.95 -15.45
N ARG A 93 1.66 17.98 -14.59
CA ARG A 93 1.11 19.31 -14.91
C ARG A 93 1.78 19.91 -16.14
N ASP A 94 3.11 19.85 -16.21
CA ASP A 94 3.88 20.36 -17.34
C ASP A 94 3.61 19.55 -18.62
N TRP A 95 3.45 18.23 -18.49
CA TRP A 95 3.11 17.34 -19.59
C TRP A 95 1.70 17.60 -20.14
N GLU A 96 0.70 17.76 -19.27
CA GLU A 96 -0.69 18.02 -19.67
C GLU A 96 -0.86 19.39 -20.36
N ALA A 97 0.02 20.36 -20.08
CA ALA A 97 0.06 21.62 -20.81
C ALA A 97 0.46 21.44 -22.29
N ILE A 98 1.22 20.39 -22.61
CA ILE A 98 1.69 20.07 -23.98
C ILE A 98 0.79 19.01 -24.65
N TYR A 99 0.37 18.01 -23.87
CA TYR A 99 -0.45 16.88 -24.30
C TYR A 99 -1.71 16.79 -23.45
N PRO A 100 -2.76 17.58 -23.77
CA PRO A 100 -4.00 17.57 -23.01
C PRO A 100 -4.67 16.20 -23.02
N THR A 101 -5.09 15.77 -21.84
CA THR A 101 -5.89 14.57 -21.60
C THR A 101 -7.39 14.94 -21.54
N LYS A 102 -8.29 13.94 -21.56
CA LYS A 102 -9.74 14.20 -21.44
C LYS A 102 -10.13 14.86 -20.12
N ARG A 103 -9.32 14.65 -19.08
CA ARG A 103 -9.43 15.24 -17.75
C ARG A 103 -8.04 15.28 -17.11
N PRO A 104 -7.76 16.21 -16.18
CA PRO A 104 -6.52 16.22 -15.43
C PRO A 104 -6.21 14.87 -14.79
N LEU A 105 -4.97 14.40 -14.93
CA LEU A 105 -4.49 13.18 -14.32
C LEU A 105 -4.32 13.36 -12.80
N ALA A 106 -4.90 12.44 -12.04
CA ALA A 106 -4.85 12.46 -10.59
C ALA A 106 -3.59 11.73 -10.09
N VAL A 107 -2.65 12.50 -9.52
CA VAL A 107 -1.44 11.95 -8.85
C VAL A 107 -1.68 11.90 -7.35
N THR A 108 -1.71 10.70 -6.79
CA THR A 108 -2.13 10.45 -5.40
C THR A 108 -1.05 9.74 -4.58
N LEU A 109 -1.15 9.85 -3.25
CA LEU A 109 -0.26 9.20 -2.29
C LEU A 109 -1.05 8.28 -1.35
N GLN A 110 -0.62 7.01 -1.25
CA GLN A 110 -1.19 6.04 -0.33
C GLN A 110 -0.11 5.43 0.56
N THR A 111 0.03 6.00 1.76
CA THR A 111 0.96 5.53 2.80
C THR A 111 0.24 5.38 4.14
N GLY A 112 0.90 4.79 5.15
CA GLY A 112 0.32 4.69 6.48
C GLY A 112 0.10 6.04 7.19
N GLU A 113 0.85 7.09 6.80
CA GLU A 113 0.73 8.44 7.38
C GLU A 113 -0.20 9.34 6.57
N ASN A 114 -0.20 9.17 5.24
CA ASN A 114 -1.03 9.93 4.33
C ASN A 114 -1.85 8.98 3.43
N PRO A 115 -3.11 8.70 3.79
CA PRO A 115 -3.99 7.84 3.01
C PRO A 115 -4.87 8.67 2.05
N GLU A 116 -4.26 9.45 1.14
CA GLU A 116 -5.02 10.29 0.19
C GLU A 116 -5.90 9.45 -0.73
N ASP A 117 -5.48 8.21 -1.01
CA ASP A 117 -6.12 7.31 -1.96
C ASP A 117 -6.25 5.88 -1.42
N PRO A 118 -7.14 5.67 -0.43
CA PRO A 118 -7.24 4.40 0.28
C PRO A 118 -7.72 3.24 -0.60
N ARG A 119 -8.33 3.54 -1.75
CA ARG A 119 -8.94 2.59 -2.69
C ARG A 119 -8.21 2.48 -4.04
N PHE A 120 -7.06 3.15 -4.19
CA PHE A 120 -6.27 3.16 -5.43
C PHE A 120 -7.07 3.68 -6.65
N GLU A 121 -7.80 4.78 -6.48
CA GLU A 121 -8.70 5.39 -7.47
C GLU A 121 -7.96 6.39 -8.40
N GLY A 122 -6.80 6.93 -8.01
CA GLY A 122 -5.95 7.83 -8.80
C GLY A 122 -5.35 7.21 -10.07
N ASP A 123 -4.79 8.05 -10.95
CA ASP A 123 -4.17 7.60 -12.21
C ASP A 123 -2.72 7.16 -12.02
N ILE A 124 -1.99 7.93 -11.21
CA ILE A 124 -0.61 7.64 -10.82
C ILE A 124 -0.57 7.62 -9.29
N ILE A 125 -0.41 6.42 -8.73
CA ILE A 125 -0.54 6.19 -7.30
C ILE A 125 0.82 5.83 -6.74
N PHE A 126 1.37 6.70 -5.87
CA PHE A 126 2.56 6.38 -5.10
C PHE A 126 2.16 5.68 -3.81
N CYS A 127 2.68 4.48 -3.55
CA CYS A 127 2.37 3.77 -2.32
C CYS A 127 3.58 3.05 -1.73
N THR A 128 3.50 2.72 -0.43
CA THR A 128 4.50 1.82 0.16
C THR A 128 4.20 0.38 -0.20
N ILE A 129 5.23 -0.47 -0.18
CA ILE A 129 5.08 -1.93 -0.38
C ILE A 129 4.03 -2.54 0.55
N ASP A 130 3.98 -2.09 1.81
CA ASP A 130 3.00 -2.57 2.79
C ASP A 130 1.56 -2.28 2.35
N GLN A 131 1.29 -1.12 1.74
CA GLN A 131 -0.05 -0.74 1.31
C GLN A 131 -0.50 -1.56 0.09
N LEU A 132 0.42 -1.82 -0.84
CA LEU A 132 0.13 -2.68 -2.00
C LEU A 132 -0.10 -4.13 -1.57
N LEU A 133 0.85 -4.74 -0.86
CA LEU A 133 0.77 -6.16 -0.49
C LEU A 133 -0.40 -6.43 0.46
N SER A 134 -0.68 -5.53 1.41
CA SER A 134 -1.85 -5.68 2.28
C SER A 134 -3.16 -5.61 1.48
N SER A 135 -3.25 -4.71 0.52
CA SER A 135 -4.40 -4.60 -0.38
C SER A 135 -4.59 -5.83 -1.27
N PHE A 136 -3.50 -6.38 -1.80
CA PHE A 136 -3.50 -7.58 -2.61
C PHE A 136 -3.91 -8.82 -1.80
N LEU A 137 -3.40 -8.95 -0.57
CA LEU A 137 -3.75 -10.02 0.37
C LEU A 137 -5.11 -9.82 1.05
N SER A 138 -5.94 -8.88 0.56
CA SER A 138 -7.27 -8.56 1.10
C SER A 138 -7.28 -8.18 2.59
N ILE A 139 -6.19 -7.58 3.08
CA ILE A 139 -6.05 -6.98 4.42
C ILE A 139 -5.62 -5.49 4.37
N PRO A 140 -6.17 -4.65 3.47
CA PRO A 140 -5.72 -3.27 3.32
C PRO A 140 -5.77 -2.53 4.64
N TYR A 141 -4.67 -1.88 4.99
CA TYR A 141 -4.62 -1.00 6.17
C TYR A 141 -5.42 0.29 5.98
N SER A 142 -5.79 0.60 4.74
CA SER A 142 -6.39 1.86 4.31
C SER A 142 -7.92 1.87 4.31
N VAL A 143 -8.58 0.71 4.27
CA VAL A 143 -10.04 0.58 4.23
C VAL A 143 -10.54 -0.42 5.27
N GLY A 144 -11.79 -0.26 5.71
CA GLY A 144 -12.39 -1.16 6.69
C GLY A 144 -12.53 -2.59 6.19
N ARG A 145 -12.65 -3.55 7.12
CA ARG A 145 -12.78 -5.00 6.82
C ARG A 145 -13.91 -5.34 5.83
N GLY A 146 -14.99 -4.57 5.78
CA GLY A 146 -16.09 -4.75 4.81
C GLY A 146 -15.75 -4.37 3.36
N SER A 147 -14.61 -3.71 3.12
CA SER A 147 -14.12 -3.31 1.78
C SER A 147 -12.75 -3.92 1.45
N ALA A 148 -12.31 -4.92 2.21
CA ALA A 148 -10.95 -5.46 2.11
C ALA A 148 -10.63 -6.08 0.72
N ASN A 149 -11.66 -6.55 0.02
CA ASN A 149 -11.60 -7.17 -1.32
C ASN A 149 -11.58 -6.17 -2.49
N VAL A 150 -11.78 -4.87 -2.24
CA VAL A 150 -11.95 -3.85 -3.29
C VAL A 150 -10.62 -3.50 -3.97
N ASN A 151 -9.51 -3.57 -3.24
CA ASN A 151 -8.23 -3.08 -3.76
C ASN A 151 -7.50 -4.13 -4.60
N ALA A 152 -7.61 -5.42 -4.28
CA ALA A 152 -6.84 -6.47 -4.96
C ALA A 152 -6.98 -6.46 -6.49
N GLY A 153 -8.18 -6.16 -7.01
CA GLY A 153 -8.44 -6.11 -8.46
C GLY A 153 -7.65 -5.04 -9.21
N VAL A 154 -7.23 -3.95 -8.54
CA VAL A 154 -6.50 -2.85 -9.19
C VAL A 154 -5.12 -3.29 -9.69
N VAL A 155 -4.52 -4.29 -9.04
CA VAL A 155 -3.19 -4.82 -9.33
C VAL A 155 -3.12 -5.41 -10.75
N PHE A 156 -4.22 -6.02 -11.19
CA PHE A 156 -4.35 -6.59 -12.54
C PHE A 156 -4.67 -5.53 -13.60
N ALA A 157 -5.08 -4.33 -13.20
CA ALA A 157 -5.49 -3.24 -14.09
C ALA A 157 -4.49 -2.08 -14.19
N ALA A 158 -3.33 -2.21 -13.55
CA ALA A 158 -2.32 -1.15 -13.47
C ALA A 158 -0.97 -1.59 -14.05
N TYR A 159 -0.25 -0.63 -14.63
CA TYR A 159 1.19 -0.74 -14.83
C TYR A 159 1.86 -0.65 -13.45
N LEU A 160 2.63 -1.66 -13.08
CA LEU A 160 3.27 -1.74 -11.76
C LEU A 160 4.75 -1.33 -11.85
N VAL A 161 5.19 -0.44 -10.96
CA VAL A 161 6.60 -0.07 -10.81
C VAL A 161 7.03 -0.39 -9.40
N PHE A 162 8.09 -1.17 -9.24
CA PHE A 162 8.72 -1.44 -7.95
C PHE A 162 10.11 -0.82 -7.92
N ASP A 163 10.28 0.23 -7.10
CA ASP A 163 11.55 0.93 -6.94
C ASP A 163 12.30 0.42 -5.71
N GLU A 164 13.63 0.40 -5.79
CA GLU A 164 14.54 -0.08 -4.73
C GLU A 164 14.15 -1.48 -4.19
N LEU A 165 13.83 -2.42 -5.09
CA LEU A 165 13.32 -3.77 -4.76
C LEU A 165 14.23 -4.56 -3.79
N HIS A 166 15.54 -4.32 -3.82
CA HIS A 166 16.54 -4.98 -2.95
C HIS A 166 16.42 -4.57 -1.47
N LEU A 167 15.65 -3.53 -1.13
CA LEU A 167 15.40 -3.14 0.26
C LEU A 167 14.27 -3.94 0.92
N LEU A 168 13.60 -4.82 0.16
CA LEU A 168 12.52 -5.66 0.69
C LEU A 168 13.07 -6.80 1.55
N ASP A 169 12.30 -7.19 2.57
CA ASP A 169 12.57 -8.38 3.39
C ASP A 169 12.62 -9.63 2.48
N PRO A 170 13.77 -10.34 2.40
CA PRO A 170 13.98 -11.45 1.46
C PRO A 170 13.00 -12.62 1.65
N ASP A 171 12.60 -12.91 2.89
CA ASP A 171 11.75 -14.06 3.23
C ASP A 171 10.25 -13.72 3.13
N ARG A 172 9.89 -12.43 3.09
CA ARG A 172 8.50 -11.95 3.19
C ARG A 172 8.10 -11.07 2.02
N SER A 173 8.28 -9.75 2.14
CA SER A 173 7.82 -8.79 1.14
C SER A 173 8.43 -9.04 -0.24
N PHE A 174 9.69 -9.48 -0.31
CA PHE A 174 10.33 -9.80 -1.57
C PHE A 174 9.70 -11.04 -2.21
N ALA A 175 9.62 -12.16 -1.48
CA ALA A 175 8.98 -13.39 -1.96
C ALA A 175 7.51 -13.18 -2.35
N THR A 176 6.76 -12.43 -1.55
CA THR A 176 5.36 -12.08 -1.83
C THR A 176 5.21 -11.17 -3.05
N THR A 177 6.16 -10.27 -3.26
CA THR A 177 6.21 -9.45 -4.48
C THR A 177 6.46 -10.33 -5.71
N LEU A 178 7.42 -11.25 -5.66
CA LEU A 178 7.67 -12.18 -6.78
C LEU A 178 6.44 -13.04 -7.08
N GLU A 179 5.74 -13.54 -6.06
CA GLU A 179 4.52 -14.32 -6.24
C GLU A 179 3.36 -13.49 -6.82
N LEU A 180 3.21 -12.23 -6.41
CA LEU A 180 2.27 -11.29 -7.03
C LEU A 180 2.62 -11.07 -8.50
N LEU A 181 3.90 -10.85 -8.82
CA LEU A 181 4.37 -10.57 -10.18
C LEU A 181 4.11 -11.73 -11.14
N LYS A 182 4.27 -12.98 -10.67
CA LYS A 182 3.90 -14.20 -11.42
C LYS A 182 2.42 -14.22 -11.79
N GLN A 183 1.55 -13.67 -10.95
CA GLN A 183 0.10 -13.64 -11.18
C GLN A 183 -0.34 -12.57 -12.19
N VAL A 184 0.42 -11.48 -12.36
CA VAL A 184 0.08 -10.40 -13.31
C VAL A 184 0.78 -10.53 -14.66
N GLN A 185 1.73 -11.46 -14.80
CA GLN A 185 2.48 -11.69 -16.03
C GLN A 185 1.55 -12.06 -17.19
N GLY A 186 1.73 -11.40 -18.34
CA GLY A 186 0.85 -11.51 -19.51
C GLY A 186 -0.47 -10.73 -19.42
N ILE A 187 -0.76 -10.10 -18.27
CA ILE A 187 -2.00 -9.33 -18.05
C ILE A 187 -1.68 -7.84 -17.93
N SER A 188 -0.71 -7.49 -17.08
CA SER A 188 -0.27 -6.12 -16.84
C SER A 188 1.25 -6.03 -16.84
N PRO A 189 1.83 -5.03 -17.53
CA PRO A 189 3.27 -4.84 -17.56
C PRO A 189 3.76 -4.41 -16.18
N PHE A 190 5.00 -4.78 -15.86
CA PHE A 190 5.67 -4.29 -14.67
C PHE A 190 7.14 -3.95 -14.92
N LEU A 191 7.64 -2.99 -14.14
CA LEU A 191 9.02 -2.54 -14.13
C LEU A 191 9.59 -2.69 -12.72
N LEU A 192 10.66 -3.46 -12.60
CA LEU A 192 11.47 -3.57 -11.38
C LEU A 192 12.69 -2.67 -11.53
N MET A 193 13.03 -1.89 -10.51
CA MET A 193 14.17 -0.97 -10.56
C MET A 193 15.05 -1.10 -9.32
N THR A 194 16.36 -1.03 -9.53
CA THR A 194 17.35 -1.08 -8.45
C THR A 194 18.67 -0.43 -8.89
N ALA A 195 19.40 0.11 -7.91
CA ALA A 195 20.76 0.63 -8.09
C ALA A 195 21.85 -0.34 -7.63
N THR A 196 21.57 -1.19 -6.64
CA THR A 196 22.58 -1.92 -5.86
C THR A 196 22.20 -3.39 -5.67
N LEU A 197 21.60 -3.99 -6.70
CA LEU A 197 21.30 -5.42 -6.73
C LEU A 197 22.46 -6.16 -7.40
N THR A 198 22.81 -7.33 -6.87
CA THR A 198 23.87 -8.18 -7.43
C THR A 198 23.46 -8.73 -8.80
N GLU A 199 24.44 -9.11 -9.62
CA GLU A 199 24.17 -9.76 -10.92
C GLU A 199 23.42 -11.08 -10.74
N GLU A 200 23.88 -11.88 -9.79
CA GLU A 200 23.27 -13.14 -9.40
C GLU A 200 21.80 -12.97 -9.00
N LEU A 201 21.47 -12.00 -8.12
CA LEU A 201 20.08 -11.79 -7.72
C LEU A 201 19.22 -11.28 -8.88
N ALA A 202 19.78 -10.50 -9.82
CA ALA A 202 19.04 -10.04 -11.01
C ALA A 202 18.66 -11.22 -11.90
N GLU A 203 19.62 -12.11 -12.14
CA GLU A 203 19.42 -13.33 -12.92
C GLU A 203 18.42 -14.27 -12.23
N GLN A 204 18.52 -14.44 -10.91
CA GLN A 204 17.57 -15.23 -10.12
C GLN A 204 16.15 -14.69 -10.24
N ILE A 205 15.93 -13.38 -10.07
CA ILE A 205 14.60 -12.76 -10.27
C ILE A 205 14.09 -13.06 -11.68
N CYS A 206 14.95 -12.89 -12.70
CA CYS A 206 14.57 -13.15 -14.08
C CYS A 206 14.19 -14.62 -14.28
N GLN A 207 14.97 -15.56 -13.75
CA GLN A 207 14.71 -17.00 -13.83
C GLN A 207 13.42 -17.40 -13.10
N GLU A 208 13.20 -16.89 -11.88
CA GLU A 208 11.99 -17.16 -11.10
C GLU A 208 10.72 -16.65 -11.81
N LEU A 209 10.79 -15.48 -12.45
CA LEU A 209 9.69 -14.91 -13.23
C LEU A 209 9.59 -15.48 -14.66
N GLN A 210 10.63 -16.15 -15.16
CA GLN A 210 10.58 -16.91 -16.42
C GLN A 210 10.05 -18.33 -16.22
N SER A 211 10.19 -18.89 -15.01
CA SER A 211 9.70 -20.23 -14.66
C SER A 211 8.17 -20.24 -14.58
N LEU A 212 7.54 -20.36 -15.74
CA LEU A 212 6.09 -20.42 -15.88
C LEU A 212 5.52 -21.68 -15.22
N THR A 213 4.31 -21.56 -14.69
CA THR A 213 3.52 -22.72 -14.26
C THR A 213 3.20 -23.63 -15.46
N PRO A 214 3.01 -24.95 -15.26
CA PRO A 214 2.79 -25.90 -16.36
C PRO A 214 1.65 -25.55 -17.34
N ARG A 215 0.67 -24.74 -16.92
CA ARG A 215 -0.48 -24.29 -17.72
C ARG A 215 -0.18 -23.13 -18.68
N GLN A 216 0.91 -22.39 -18.48
CA GLN A 216 1.30 -21.24 -19.31
C GLN A 216 2.19 -21.63 -20.51
N LYS A 217 2.40 -22.93 -20.77
CA LYS A 217 3.29 -23.44 -21.84
C LYS A 217 2.79 -23.24 -23.28
N GLN A 218 1.58 -22.71 -23.50
CA GLN A 218 0.99 -22.55 -24.84
C GLN A 218 1.03 -21.12 -25.40
N SER A 219 1.47 -20.13 -24.61
CA SER A 219 1.71 -18.76 -25.07
C SER A 219 3.21 -18.50 -25.14
N SER A 220 3.70 -17.96 -26.25
CA SER A 220 5.11 -17.65 -26.51
C SER A 220 5.71 -16.78 -25.40
N THR A 221 6.54 -17.39 -24.55
CA THR A 221 7.57 -16.84 -23.65
C THR A 221 7.69 -15.31 -23.59
N GLU A 222 6.81 -14.66 -22.82
CA GLU A 222 7.01 -13.27 -22.39
C GLU A 222 7.97 -13.26 -21.20
N ALA A 223 9.26 -13.41 -21.50
CA ALA A 223 10.34 -13.30 -20.52
C ALA A 223 10.53 -11.83 -20.08
N ILE A 224 10.74 -11.62 -18.78
CA ILE A 224 11.25 -10.35 -18.25
C ILE A 224 12.63 -10.06 -18.86
N GLN A 225 12.85 -8.80 -19.26
CA GLN A 225 14.11 -8.36 -19.86
C GLN A 225 14.96 -7.60 -18.83
N LEU A 226 16.20 -8.05 -18.64
CA LEU A 226 17.20 -7.31 -17.85
C LEU A 226 17.75 -6.16 -18.69
N MET A 227 17.62 -4.94 -18.18
CA MET A 227 18.13 -3.71 -18.78
C MET A 227 19.26 -3.19 -17.90
N THR A 228 20.44 -3.00 -18.48
CA THR A 228 21.62 -2.43 -17.83
C THR A 228 22.05 -1.16 -18.55
N VAL A 229 22.80 -0.32 -17.85
CA VAL A 229 23.38 0.90 -18.43
C VAL A 229 24.66 0.54 -19.17
N VAL A 230 24.78 0.99 -20.42
CA VAL A 230 25.97 0.80 -21.26
C VAL A 230 27.07 1.81 -20.91
N ASP A 231 28.33 1.47 -21.21
CA ASP A 231 29.50 2.30 -20.88
C ASP A 231 29.44 3.73 -21.44
N GLU A 232 28.80 3.92 -22.60
CA GLU A 232 28.61 5.24 -23.21
C GLU A 232 27.69 6.12 -22.35
N ASP A 233 26.57 5.56 -21.90
CA ASP A 233 25.64 6.24 -20.99
C ASP A 233 26.30 6.50 -19.63
N LEU A 234 27.09 5.54 -19.11
CA LEU A 234 27.82 5.70 -17.85
C LEU A 234 28.79 6.87 -17.89
N ARG A 235 29.56 7.05 -18.97
CA ARG A 235 30.48 8.20 -19.13
C ARG A 235 29.76 9.56 -19.08
N VAL A 236 28.51 9.62 -19.54
CA VAL A 236 27.69 10.84 -19.50
C VAL A 236 27.07 11.04 -18.11
N ILE A 237 26.73 9.96 -17.41
CA ILE A 237 26.15 10.01 -16.06
C ILE A 237 27.22 10.32 -15.00
N GLU A 238 28.42 9.75 -15.14
CA GLU A 238 29.50 9.79 -14.16
C GLU A 238 30.45 10.96 -14.34
N THR A 239 29.91 12.15 -14.14
CA THR A 239 30.69 13.39 -14.14
C THR A 239 31.21 13.78 -12.77
N ARG A 240 30.94 12.97 -11.74
CA ARG A 240 31.31 13.21 -10.33
C ARG A 240 32.50 12.36 -9.91
N GLN A 241 33.20 12.81 -8.87
CA GLN A 241 34.30 12.07 -8.24
C GLN A 241 34.00 11.81 -6.77
N ARG A 242 34.13 10.54 -6.35
CA ARG A 242 33.94 10.13 -4.96
C ARG A 242 35.06 9.23 -4.51
N TYR A 243 35.61 9.53 -3.35
CA TYR A 243 36.68 8.77 -2.73
C TYR A 243 36.19 8.17 -1.42
N PHE A 244 36.64 6.95 -1.13
CA PHE A 244 36.27 6.22 0.08
C PHE A 244 37.49 6.00 0.96
N GLU A 245 37.33 6.20 2.26
CA GLU A 245 38.39 6.05 3.26
C GLU A 245 37.84 5.24 4.44
N ALA A 246 38.49 4.13 4.77
CA ALA A 246 38.27 3.42 6.03
C ALA A 246 39.06 4.13 7.14
N ALA A 247 38.37 4.67 8.15
CA ALA A 247 38.98 5.40 9.24
C ALA A 247 39.33 4.47 10.41
N ASP A 248 40.60 4.43 10.79
CA ASP A 248 41.09 3.54 11.87
C ASP A 248 40.66 3.98 13.28
N LEU A 249 40.39 5.28 13.46
CA LEU A 249 39.97 5.85 14.74
C LEU A 249 38.45 6.01 14.81
N PRO A 250 37.84 5.92 16.01
CA PRO A 250 36.42 6.19 16.20
C PRO A 250 36.02 7.61 15.78
N LEU A 251 34.77 7.76 15.36
CA LEU A 251 34.18 9.06 15.06
C LEU A 251 33.92 9.84 16.35
N THR A 252 34.39 11.09 16.41
CA THR A 252 34.17 12.03 17.52
C THR A 252 33.77 13.41 17.00
N ALA A 253 33.14 14.23 17.85
CA ALA A 253 32.83 15.63 17.53
C ALA A 253 34.09 16.41 17.10
N SER A 254 35.18 16.28 17.87
CA SER A 254 36.45 16.94 17.56
C SER A 254 37.04 16.49 16.22
N ALA A 255 36.96 15.20 15.87
CA ALA A 255 37.45 14.72 14.56
C ALA A 255 36.68 15.35 13.38
N ILE A 256 35.37 15.54 13.52
CA ILE A 256 34.54 16.20 12.50
C ILE A 256 34.92 17.67 12.38
N VAL A 257 35.04 18.40 13.50
CA VAL A 257 35.42 19.81 13.50
C VAL A 257 36.82 20.01 12.91
N GLN A 258 37.78 19.12 13.25
CA GLN A 258 39.12 19.16 12.67
C GLN A 258 39.11 18.94 11.15
N ASP A 259 38.32 18.00 10.63
CA ASP A 259 38.17 17.82 9.17
C ASP A 259 37.58 19.06 8.50
N VAL A 260 36.52 19.62 9.10
CA VAL A 260 35.87 20.85 8.63
C VAL A 260 36.87 21.99 8.50
N LEU A 261 37.63 22.27 9.55
CA LEU A 261 38.58 23.37 9.59
C LEU A 261 39.77 23.14 8.65
N LYS A 262 40.34 21.92 8.66
CA LYS A 262 41.51 21.56 7.86
C LYS A 262 41.23 21.62 6.36
N HIS A 263 40.05 21.17 5.94
CA HIS A 263 39.68 21.07 4.52
C HIS A 263 38.70 22.16 4.07
N GLN A 264 38.39 23.12 4.93
CA GLN A 264 37.43 24.21 4.67
C GLN A 264 36.09 23.70 4.14
N ARG A 265 35.58 22.63 4.75
CA ARG A 265 34.31 22.01 4.34
C ARG A 265 33.17 23.02 4.51
N GLN A 266 32.24 23.05 3.56
CA GLN A 266 31.05 23.90 3.63
C GLN A 266 29.79 23.10 3.94
N ARG A 267 29.75 21.83 3.51
CA ARG A 267 28.63 20.92 3.72
C ARG A 267 29.14 19.56 4.17
N VAL A 268 28.74 19.16 5.37
CA VAL A 268 29.11 17.88 5.98
C VAL A 268 27.86 17.10 6.31
N ILE A 269 27.84 15.82 5.96
CA ILE A 269 26.81 14.88 6.42
C ILE A 269 27.47 13.84 7.33
N VAL A 270 26.83 13.57 8.45
CA VAL A 270 27.23 12.56 9.43
C VAL A 270 26.10 11.56 9.58
N LEU A 271 26.40 10.28 9.37
CA LEU A 271 25.43 9.19 9.44
C LEU A 271 25.74 8.21 10.55
N CYS A 272 24.84 8.15 11.52
CA CYS A 272 24.84 7.17 12.59
C CYS A 272 23.85 6.04 12.29
N ASN A 273 24.10 4.84 12.82
CA ASN A 273 23.23 3.70 12.57
C ASN A 273 22.01 3.69 13.51
N THR A 274 22.12 4.31 14.70
CA THR A 274 21.02 4.42 15.66
C THR A 274 20.67 5.87 15.99
N VAL A 275 19.44 6.09 16.46
CA VAL A 275 18.97 7.43 16.87
C VAL A 275 19.72 7.93 18.11
N ALA A 276 20.03 7.03 19.05
CA ALA A 276 20.78 7.38 20.27
C ALA A 276 22.18 7.92 19.94
N GLN A 277 22.90 7.24 19.03
CA GLN A 277 24.21 7.70 18.54
C GLN A 277 24.11 9.09 17.88
N ALA A 278 23.07 9.31 17.07
CA ALA A 278 22.86 10.60 16.40
C ALA A 278 22.55 11.74 17.39
N GLN A 279 21.74 11.47 18.41
CA GLN A 279 21.40 12.44 19.46
C GLN A 279 22.62 12.77 20.34
N GLY A 280 23.38 11.76 20.77
CA GLY A 280 24.60 11.96 21.56
C GLY A 280 25.66 12.77 20.81
N LEU A 281 25.95 12.39 19.56
CA LEU A 281 26.92 13.12 18.73
C LEU A 281 26.46 14.54 18.40
N PHE A 282 25.15 14.78 18.32
CA PHE A 282 24.61 16.12 18.13
C PHE A 282 24.89 17.04 19.32
N GLN A 283 24.70 16.54 20.54
CA GLN A 283 25.00 17.29 21.77
C GLN A 283 26.50 17.62 21.85
N ASP A 284 27.36 16.61 21.68
CA ASP A 284 28.81 16.79 21.70
C ASP A 284 29.28 17.82 20.65
N LEU A 285 28.71 17.78 19.45
CA LEU A 285 29.05 18.74 18.40
C LEU A 285 28.54 20.15 18.70
N GLN A 286 27.38 20.31 19.35
CA GLN A 286 26.90 21.64 19.74
C GLN A 286 27.83 22.31 20.74
N ASP A 287 28.38 21.54 21.69
CA ASP A 287 29.34 22.04 22.68
C ASP A 287 30.68 22.40 22.02
N GLU A 288 31.20 21.54 21.14
CA GLU A 288 32.51 21.71 20.48
C GLU A 288 32.53 22.92 19.51
N VAL A 289 31.41 23.22 18.85
CA VAL A 289 31.36 24.28 17.82
C VAL A 289 31.03 25.67 18.38
N SER A 290 30.90 25.83 19.69
CA SER A 290 30.60 27.12 20.32
C SER A 290 31.60 28.20 19.89
N GLY A 291 31.08 29.31 19.32
CA GLY A 291 31.89 30.41 18.79
C GLY A 291 32.48 30.21 17.38
N GLN A 292 32.23 29.07 16.73
CA GLN A 292 32.67 28.80 15.35
C GLN A 292 31.57 29.14 14.33
N LEU A 293 31.94 29.37 13.06
CA LEU A 293 31.00 29.56 11.95
C LEU A 293 30.43 28.22 11.44
N ILE A 294 29.96 27.37 12.37
CA ILE A 294 29.44 26.04 12.10
C ILE A 294 28.00 25.95 12.62
N LYS A 295 27.08 25.44 11.78
CA LYS A 295 25.69 25.17 12.14
C LYS A 295 25.42 23.69 12.07
N VAL A 296 24.93 23.12 13.18
CA VAL A 296 24.63 21.69 13.29
C VAL A 296 23.11 21.49 13.22
N SER A 297 22.67 20.49 12.47
CA SER A 297 21.25 20.09 12.34
C SER A 297 21.12 18.58 12.53
N LEU A 298 20.03 18.14 13.15
CA LEU A 298 19.72 16.73 13.38
C LEU A 298 18.43 16.31 12.67
N LEU A 299 18.45 15.13 12.03
CA LEU A 299 17.26 14.51 11.43
C LEU A 299 17.20 13.01 11.67
N HIS A 300 16.09 12.52 12.22
CA HIS A 300 15.83 11.08 12.41
C HIS A 300 14.33 10.79 12.53
N SER A 301 13.95 9.52 12.71
CA SER A 301 12.54 9.08 12.76
C SER A 301 11.76 9.50 14.01
N ARG A 302 12.45 9.91 15.09
CA ARG A 302 11.84 10.30 16.38
C ARG A 302 11.40 11.78 16.47
N PHE A 303 11.19 12.46 15.34
CA PHE A 303 10.57 13.80 15.31
C PHE A 303 9.08 13.70 14.99
N LEU A 304 8.28 14.64 15.49
CA LEU A 304 6.90 14.84 15.05
C LEU A 304 6.86 15.17 13.56
N SER A 305 5.79 14.77 12.88
CA SER A 305 5.65 14.96 11.43
C SER A 305 5.79 16.43 11.02
N ARG A 306 5.26 17.36 11.82
CA ARG A 306 5.41 18.81 11.61
C ARG A 306 6.87 19.25 11.64
N ASP A 307 7.60 18.92 12.70
CA ASP A 307 8.97 19.40 12.91
C ASP A 307 9.92 18.73 11.92
N ARG A 308 9.70 17.44 11.64
CA ARG A 308 10.40 16.71 10.58
C ARG A 308 10.24 17.40 9.22
N LYS A 309 9.02 17.78 8.84
CA LYS A 309 8.76 18.48 7.57
C LYS A 309 9.46 19.84 7.52
N GLN A 310 9.50 20.57 8.63
CA GLN A 310 10.23 21.84 8.72
C GLN A 310 11.74 21.65 8.57
N LYS A 311 12.32 20.66 9.26
CA LYS A 311 13.74 20.30 9.14
C LYS A 311 14.09 19.85 7.72
N GLU A 312 13.31 18.95 7.12
CA GLU A 312 13.51 18.51 5.74
C GLU A 312 13.47 19.67 4.74
N THR A 313 12.57 20.64 4.95
CA THR A 313 12.50 21.86 4.13
C THR A 313 13.77 22.71 4.28
N ASN A 314 14.24 22.93 5.51
CA ASN A 314 15.47 23.66 5.77
C ASN A 314 16.69 22.96 5.13
N LEU A 315 16.80 21.65 5.30
CA LEU A 315 17.90 20.86 4.73
C LEU A 315 17.92 20.90 3.20
N LYS A 316 16.76 20.83 2.54
CA LYS A 316 16.67 21.03 1.08
C LYS A 316 17.19 22.41 0.65
N GLN A 317 16.91 23.46 1.43
CA GLN A 317 17.41 24.81 1.16
C GLN A 317 18.92 24.97 1.36
N ARG A 318 19.54 24.15 2.22
CA ARG A 318 20.98 24.25 2.56
C ARG A 318 21.86 23.27 1.79
N PHE A 319 21.45 22.01 1.68
CA PHE A 319 22.20 20.92 1.07
C PHE A 319 21.68 20.52 -0.32
N GLY A 320 20.53 21.03 -0.76
CA GLY A 320 20.03 20.83 -2.13
C GLY A 320 20.83 21.61 -3.17
N LYS A 321 20.59 21.34 -4.46
CA LYS A 321 21.37 21.91 -5.59
C LYS A 321 21.56 23.43 -5.53
N ALA A 322 20.48 24.17 -5.31
CA ALA A 322 20.52 25.63 -5.21
C ALA A 322 21.18 26.13 -3.91
N GLY A 323 21.04 25.38 -2.82
CA GLY A 323 21.63 25.70 -1.51
C GLY A 323 23.13 25.47 -1.46
N TYR A 324 23.61 24.43 -2.13
CA TYR A 324 25.03 24.10 -2.25
C TYR A 324 25.81 25.19 -3.00
N GLN A 325 25.19 25.84 -3.99
CA GLN A 325 25.80 26.94 -4.75
C GLN A 325 25.85 28.26 -3.97
N LYS A 326 25.09 28.40 -2.88
CA LYS A 326 25.05 29.62 -2.06
C LYS A 326 26.03 29.54 -0.90
N GLN A 327 26.93 30.52 -0.82
CA GLN A 327 27.81 30.70 0.32
C GLN A 327 27.22 31.75 1.27
N ASP A 328 26.87 31.33 2.49
CA ASP A 328 26.40 32.21 3.57
C ASP A 328 27.44 32.39 4.68
N GLY A 329 28.68 31.95 4.44
CA GLY A 329 29.80 32.06 5.38
C GLY A 329 29.82 30.98 6.48
N TYR A 330 28.84 30.08 6.52
CA TYR A 330 28.78 29.00 7.52
C TYR A 330 29.09 27.63 6.88
N CYS A 331 29.77 26.77 7.65
CA CYS A 331 29.75 25.33 7.41
C CYS A 331 28.46 24.75 8.01
N HIS A 332 27.71 23.96 7.22
CA HIS A 332 26.49 23.29 7.70
C HIS A 332 26.79 21.80 7.86
N ILE A 333 26.56 21.29 9.07
CA ILE A 333 26.71 19.88 9.44
C ILE A 333 25.31 19.30 9.65
N LEU A 334 24.98 18.24 8.92
CA LEU A 334 23.77 17.44 9.14
C LEU A 334 24.16 16.12 9.78
N ILE A 335 23.68 15.87 10.99
CA ILE A 335 23.71 14.55 11.62
C ILE A 335 22.36 13.86 11.34
N SER A 336 22.41 12.63 10.87
CA SER A 336 21.21 11.88 10.52
C SER A 336 21.38 10.38 10.75
N THR A 337 20.26 9.67 10.71
CA THR A 337 20.23 8.22 10.53
C THR A 337 19.87 7.86 9.08
N GLN A 338 19.44 6.62 8.83
CA GLN A 338 19.05 6.11 7.50
C GLN A 338 17.92 6.89 6.82
N VAL A 339 17.28 7.84 7.53
CA VAL A 339 16.17 8.65 7.00
C VAL A 339 16.51 9.48 5.75
N ILE A 340 17.78 9.78 5.51
CA ILE A 340 18.24 10.51 4.31
C ILE A 340 18.78 9.59 3.19
N GLU A 341 18.85 8.27 3.41
CA GLU A 341 19.32 7.30 2.40
C GLU A 341 18.45 7.33 1.14
N ALA A 342 17.15 7.61 1.28
CA ALA A 342 16.22 7.72 0.17
C ALA A 342 15.21 8.86 0.36
N GLY A 343 14.78 9.46 -0.76
CA GLY A 343 13.68 10.42 -0.78
C GLY A 343 14.04 11.88 -0.49
N ILE A 344 15.32 12.23 -0.29
CA ILE A 344 15.76 13.61 -0.09
C ILE A 344 16.99 13.91 -0.97
N ASP A 345 16.91 15.00 -1.74
CA ASP A 345 17.93 15.45 -2.69
C ASP A 345 18.99 16.32 -2.00
N LEU A 346 19.94 15.70 -1.31
CA LEU A 346 21.01 16.36 -0.55
C LEU A 346 22.40 16.04 -1.13
N THR A 347 23.34 16.99 -1.02
CA THR A 347 24.76 16.79 -1.34
C THR A 347 25.68 17.35 -0.25
N CYS A 348 26.88 16.80 -0.12
CA CYS A 348 27.92 17.26 0.79
C CYS A 348 29.32 17.12 0.19
N ASP A 349 30.29 17.82 0.79
CA ASP A 349 31.72 17.77 0.45
C ASP A 349 32.38 16.54 1.07
N VAL A 350 31.96 16.20 2.30
CA VAL A 350 32.41 15.02 3.03
C VAL A 350 31.24 14.39 3.78
N MET A 351 31.19 13.08 3.71
CA MET A 351 30.29 12.24 4.50
C MET A 351 31.10 11.45 5.51
N HIS A 352 30.80 11.61 6.79
CA HIS A 352 31.23 10.70 7.84
C HIS A 352 30.10 9.70 8.08
N THR A 353 30.35 8.41 7.99
CA THR A 353 29.32 7.39 8.19
C THR A 353 29.83 6.24 9.04
N LEU A 354 28.99 5.74 9.93
CA LEU A 354 29.24 4.45 10.56
C LEU A 354 29.17 3.31 9.55
N LEU A 355 29.92 2.25 9.82
CA LEU A 355 29.98 1.04 9.03
C LEU A 355 28.59 0.42 8.91
N CYS A 356 28.25 0.03 7.69
CA CYS A 356 27.00 -0.61 7.33
C CYS A 356 27.24 -1.51 6.11
N PRO A 357 26.28 -2.36 5.71
CA PRO A 357 26.40 -3.16 4.50
C PRO A 357 26.64 -2.31 3.24
N MET A 358 27.40 -2.86 2.28
CA MET A 358 27.85 -2.12 1.09
C MET A 358 26.72 -1.45 0.29
N ASN A 359 25.56 -2.10 0.14
CA ASN A 359 24.40 -1.51 -0.55
C ASN A 359 23.88 -0.23 0.16
N SER A 360 23.78 -0.26 1.49
CA SER A 360 23.40 0.89 2.32
C SER A 360 24.47 1.97 2.23
N LEU A 361 25.74 1.59 2.32
CA LEU A 361 26.87 2.53 2.22
C LEU A 361 26.85 3.30 0.89
N LEU A 362 26.60 2.62 -0.23
CA LEU A 362 26.54 3.26 -1.54
C LEU A 362 25.31 4.14 -1.71
N GLN A 363 24.16 3.79 -1.12
CA GLN A 363 22.99 4.65 -1.06
C GLN A 363 23.27 5.93 -0.26
N ARG A 364 23.94 5.82 0.90
CA ARG A 364 24.43 6.94 1.70
C ARG A 364 25.40 7.80 0.89
N ALA A 365 26.42 7.20 0.28
CA ALA A 365 27.39 7.86 -0.58
C ALA A 365 26.75 8.54 -1.81
N GLY A 366 25.55 8.13 -2.22
CA GLY A 366 24.72 8.81 -3.21
C GLY A 366 24.23 10.22 -2.79
N ARG A 367 24.54 10.66 -1.56
CA ARG A 367 24.33 12.01 -1.01
C ARG A 367 25.64 12.76 -0.76
N CYS A 368 26.78 12.19 -1.16
CA CYS A 368 28.08 12.86 -1.22
C CYS A 368 28.43 13.10 -2.69
N ALA A 369 28.89 14.30 -3.06
CA ALA A 369 29.14 14.68 -4.45
C ALA A 369 28.02 14.21 -5.41
N ARG A 370 26.77 14.54 -5.08
CA ARG A 370 25.58 14.03 -5.76
C ARG A 370 25.36 14.67 -7.14
N PHE A 371 25.71 15.93 -7.30
CA PHE A 371 25.48 16.67 -8.54
C PHE A 371 26.70 16.57 -9.48
N SER A 372 26.49 16.84 -10.77
CA SER A 372 27.54 16.75 -11.78
C SER A 372 28.74 17.63 -11.43
N HIS A 373 29.95 17.13 -11.73
CA HIS A 373 31.22 17.83 -11.50
C HIS A 373 31.55 18.14 -10.03
N GLN A 374 30.90 17.48 -9.08
CA GLN A 374 31.29 17.54 -7.67
C GLN A 374 32.36 16.50 -7.34
N THR A 375 33.22 16.86 -6.38
CA THR A 375 34.19 15.96 -5.76
C THR A 375 33.88 15.85 -4.28
N GLY A 376 33.86 14.63 -3.75
CA GLY A 376 33.56 14.41 -2.33
C GLY A 376 34.22 13.18 -1.74
N TRP A 377 34.26 13.15 -0.41
CA TRP A 377 34.87 12.07 0.36
C TRP A 377 33.82 11.35 1.22
N VAL A 378 33.93 10.03 1.31
CA VAL A 378 33.13 9.18 2.18
C VAL A 378 34.08 8.49 3.16
N LYS A 379 34.05 8.95 4.41
CA LYS A 379 34.86 8.40 5.51
C LYS A 379 34.00 7.45 6.33
N VAL A 380 34.43 6.19 6.43
CA VAL A 380 33.69 5.12 7.07
C VAL A 380 34.35 4.75 8.40
N TYR A 381 33.56 4.74 9.46
CA TYR A 381 34.01 4.53 10.84
C TYR A 381 33.35 3.27 11.41
N ARG A 382 34.09 2.45 12.15
CA ARG A 382 33.49 1.28 12.83
C ARG A 382 32.65 1.69 14.03
N GLU A 383 33.10 2.72 14.75
CA GLU A 383 32.55 3.12 16.04
C GLU A 383 32.42 4.65 16.13
N VAL A 384 31.51 5.11 17.00
CA VAL A 384 31.35 6.50 17.40
C VAL A 384 31.53 6.59 18.91
N GLN A 385 32.22 7.61 19.38
CA GLN A 385 32.39 7.90 20.81
C GLN A 385 31.66 9.20 21.12
N THR A 386 30.84 9.17 22.19
CA THR A 386 30.08 10.32 22.67
C THR A 386 30.41 10.62 24.14
N SER A 387 30.16 11.84 24.63
CA SER A 387 30.60 12.26 25.97
C SER A 387 29.56 12.10 27.10
N GLY A 388 28.33 11.63 26.82
CA GLY A 388 27.24 11.51 27.81
C GLY A 388 26.95 10.09 28.35
N ALA A 389 26.00 9.97 29.29
CA ALA A 389 25.44 8.70 29.81
C ALA A 389 24.87 7.78 28.71
N LEU A 390 24.62 8.33 27.52
CA LEU A 390 24.28 7.60 26.28
C LEU A 390 25.41 6.70 25.76
N THR A 391 26.61 6.76 26.32
CA THR A 391 27.76 5.93 25.92
C THR A 391 27.69 4.54 26.57
N GLU A 392 27.17 4.43 27.79
CA GLU A 392 26.86 3.15 28.45
C GLU A 392 25.75 2.39 27.70
N ILE A 393 24.84 3.11 27.03
CA ILE A 393 23.75 2.56 26.20
C ILE A 393 24.26 1.81 24.96
N THR A 394 25.43 2.18 24.44
CA THR A 394 26.08 1.50 23.31
C THR A 394 27.07 0.41 23.73
N GLN A 395 27.66 0.50 24.92
CA GLN A 395 28.65 -0.48 25.42
C GLN A 395 28.02 -1.59 26.26
N SER A 396 26.82 -1.41 26.83
CA SER A 396 26.11 -2.45 27.59
C SER A 396 25.25 -3.39 26.72
N GLU A 397 25.29 -3.25 25.38
CA GLU A 397 24.76 -4.27 24.46
C GLU A 397 25.59 -5.57 24.48
N ASP A 398 26.76 -5.52 25.14
CA ASP A 398 27.78 -6.57 25.15
C ASP A 398 27.73 -7.51 26.36
N ASP A 399 26.85 -7.40 27.34
CA ASP A 399 26.84 -8.36 28.46
C ASP A 399 25.42 -8.86 28.78
N ASP A 400 25.02 -10.00 28.20
CA ASP A 400 24.48 -11.10 29.03
C ASP A 400 24.43 -12.47 28.31
N ASP A 401 24.96 -13.47 29.01
CA ASP A 401 24.93 -14.91 28.77
C ASP A 401 23.82 -15.53 29.63
N ARG A 402 22.52 -15.44 29.26
CA ARG A 402 21.50 -16.14 30.08
C ARG A 402 20.08 -16.41 29.56
N ILE A 403 19.84 -16.65 28.27
CA ILE A 403 18.61 -17.36 27.83
C ILE A 403 18.91 -18.31 26.67
N ALA A 404 19.16 -19.58 27.00
CA ALA A 404 19.24 -20.68 26.06
C ALA A 404 17.84 -20.90 25.41
N GLU A 405 17.81 -21.01 24.07
CA GLU A 405 16.70 -21.40 23.17
C GLU A 405 16.21 -20.36 22.12
N VAL A 406 16.79 -19.15 22.02
CA VAL A 406 16.61 -18.23 20.84
C VAL A 406 17.94 -17.98 20.11
N GLU A 407 18.89 -18.91 20.25
CA GLU A 407 20.27 -18.82 19.80
C GLU A 407 20.41 -18.72 18.27
N GLN A 408 20.69 -17.50 17.80
CA GLN A 408 21.65 -17.18 16.73
C GLN A 408 21.85 -15.68 16.48
N ARG A 409 21.21 -14.78 17.25
CA ARG A 409 21.53 -13.34 17.23
C ARG A 409 22.50 -13.01 18.37
N SER A 410 23.76 -13.39 18.20
CA SER A 410 24.88 -12.93 19.03
C SER A 410 24.99 -11.40 19.01
N ARG A 411 25.49 -10.79 20.10
CA ARG A 411 25.98 -9.40 20.24
C ARG A 411 26.25 -8.73 18.89
N ARG A 412 25.31 -7.91 18.38
CA ARG A 412 25.43 -7.25 17.08
C ARG A 412 26.07 -5.88 17.26
N ARG A 413 27.27 -5.69 16.75
CA ARG A 413 28.03 -4.43 16.85
C ARG A 413 27.51 -3.34 15.93
N PHE A 414 26.90 -3.71 14.79
CA PHE A 414 26.51 -2.76 13.76
C PHE A 414 24.99 -2.66 13.59
N LEU A 415 24.23 -2.62 14.70
CA LEU A 415 22.76 -2.52 14.65
C LEU A 415 22.30 -1.36 13.74
N PRO A 416 21.25 -1.56 12.90
CA PRO A 416 20.38 -2.75 12.82
C PRO A 416 20.93 -3.89 11.93
N TYR A 417 22.12 -3.71 11.36
CA TYR A 417 22.67 -4.58 10.33
C TYR A 417 23.28 -5.87 10.89
N GLU A 418 23.60 -6.81 10.00
CA GLU A 418 24.32 -8.03 10.34
C GLU A 418 25.83 -7.79 10.33
N ASP A 419 26.51 -8.25 11.38
CA ASP A 419 27.94 -8.00 11.56
C ASP A 419 28.79 -8.63 10.46
N SER A 420 28.46 -9.85 10.05
CA SER A 420 29.18 -10.58 8.98
C SER A 420 29.27 -9.76 7.68
N VAL A 421 28.15 -9.17 7.26
CA VAL A 421 28.04 -8.36 6.03
C VAL A 421 28.77 -7.01 6.19
N CYS A 422 28.74 -6.42 7.39
CA CYS A 422 29.48 -5.19 7.69
C CYS A 422 30.99 -5.43 7.64
N GLU A 423 31.49 -6.54 8.18
CA GLU A 423 32.92 -6.89 8.15
C GLU A 423 33.43 -7.19 6.73
N LEU A 424 32.60 -7.80 5.88
CA LEU A 424 32.91 -7.93 4.44
C LEU A 424 33.04 -6.55 3.78
N THR A 425 32.13 -5.63 4.09
CA THR A 425 32.19 -4.24 3.60
C THR A 425 33.50 -3.57 4.05
N TRP A 426 33.88 -3.74 5.32
CA TRP A 426 35.13 -3.20 5.87
C TRP A 426 36.36 -3.73 5.13
N THR A 427 36.39 -5.03 4.85
CA THR A 427 37.49 -5.68 4.11
C THR A 427 37.67 -5.12 2.70
N VAL A 428 36.58 -4.78 2.01
CA VAL A 428 36.62 -4.10 0.70
C VAL A 428 37.17 -2.68 0.81
N LEU A 429 36.76 -1.93 1.82
CA LEU A 429 37.19 -0.55 2.03
C LEU A 429 38.68 -0.45 2.41
N GLN A 430 39.18 -1.33 3.28
CA GLN A 430 40.61 -1.33 3.66
C GLN A 430 41.54 -1.54 2.46
N ARG A 431 41.16 -2.42 1.53
CA ARG A 431 41.94 -2.67 0.31
C ARG A 431 41.98 -1.48 -0.64
N THR A 432 41.01 -0.57 -0.56
CA THR A 432 40.81 0.50 -1.54
C THR A 432 41.19 1.89 -1.02
N THR A 433 41.25 2.06 0.30
CA THR A 433 41.55 3.33 0.99
C THR A 433 42.83 4.01 0.48
N HIS A 434 43.90 3.26 0.19
CA HIS A 434 45.18 3.84 -0.24
C HIS A 434 45.33 4.04 -1.74
N LEU A 435 44.33 3.65 -2.55
CA LEU A 435 44.43 3.67 -4.00
C LEU A 435 44.15 5.06 -4.60
N ASN A 436 43.62 6.02 -3.82
CA ASN A 436 43.17 7.34 -4.30
C ASN A 436 42.35 7.26 -5.60
N LEU A 437 41.52 6.22 -5.70
CA LEU A 437 40.72 5.93 -6.87
C LEU A 437 39.33 6.53 -6.71
N SER A 438 38.87 7.27 -7.72
CA SER A 438 37.48 7.71 -7.78
C SER A 438 36.58 6.51 -8.07
N VAL A 439 35.55 6.33 -7.24
CA VAL A 439 34.63 5.20 -7.28
C VAL A 439 33.41 5.55 -8.14
N GLY A 440 33.40 5.01 -9.37
CA GLY A 440 32.26 4.99 -10.30
C GLY A 440 31.40 3.73 -10.17
N TYR A 441 30.29 3.66 -10.90
CA TYR A 441 29.26 2.63 -10.81
C TYR A 441 29.79 1.21 -11.05
N GLU A 442 30.77 1.03 -11.93
CA GLU A 442 31.38 -0.29 -12.16
C GLU A 442 32.08 -0.82 -10.90
N ILE A 443 32.78 0.06 -10.18
CA ILE A 443 33.43 -0.28 -8.92
C ILE A 443 32.38 -0.50 -7.84
N GLU A 444 31.35 0.35 -7.78
CA GLU A 444 30.22 0.19 -6.87
C GLU A 444 29.53 -1.17 -7.06
N ALA A 445 29.21 -1.55 -8.30
CA ALA A 445 28.59 -2.83 -8.63
C ALA A 445 29.48 -4.01 -8.24
N ARG A 446 30.79 -3.92 -8.49
CA ARG A 446 31.77 -4.95 -8.08
C ARG A 446 31.81 -5.11 -6.56
N TRP A 447 31.84 -4.01 -5.82
CA TRP A 447 31.80 -4.02 -4.36
C TRP A 447 30.51 -4.62 -3.81
N VAL A 448 29.37 -4.33 -4.45
CA VAL A 448 28.08 -4.94 -4.08
C VAL A 448 28.11 -6.44 -4.29
N ASN A 449 28.56 -6.92 -5.46
CA ASN A 449 28.70 -8.35 -5.74
C ASN A 449 29.60 -9.03 -4.71
N GLU A 450 30.80 -8.49 -4.46
CA GLU A 450 31.76 -9.08 -3.53
C GLU A 450 31.23 -9.22 -2.08
N VAL A 451 30.36 -8.31 -1.64
CA VAL A 451 29.83 -8.32 -0.26
C VAL A 451 28.52 -9.12 -0.15
N HIS A 452 27.64 -9.06 -1.14
CA HIS A 452 26.26 -9.54 -1.01
C HIS A 452 25.96 -10.84 -1.76
N GLU A 453 26.74 -11.22 -2.78
CA GLU A 453 26.43 -12.35 -3.68
C GLU A 453 26.24 -13.68 -2.93
N ALA A 454 27.14 -14.02 -2.00
CA ALA A 454 27.02 -15.24 -1.21
C ALA A 454 25.75 -15.26 -0.33
N GLY A 455 25.38 -14.10 0.23
CA GLY A 455 24.16 -13.94 1.02
C GLY A 455 22.91 -14.08 0.14
N ASP A 456 22.91 -13.47 -1.04
CA ASP A 456 21.81 -13.57 -2.01
C ASP A 456 21.59 -15.02 -2.48
N GLN A 457 22.66 -15.76 -2.78
CA GLN A 457 22.60 -17.19 -3.12
C GLN A 457 22.02 -18.04 -1.98
N GLN A 458 22.44 -17.78 -0.74
CA GLN A 458 21.91 -18.49 0.42
C GLN A 458 20.40 -18.19 0.61
N GLN A 459 19.98 -16.94 0.44
CA GLN A 459 18.57 -16.56 0.52
C GLN A 459 17.75 -17.19 -0.61
N ALA A 460 18.28 -17.22 -1.83
CA ALA A 460 17.62 -17.89 -2.96
C ALA A 460 17.41 -19.38 -2.71
N LYS A 461 18.45 -20.07 -2.23
CA LYS A 461 18.35 -21.48 -1.84
C LYS A 461 17.29 -21.70 -0.76
N LYS A 462 17.28 -20.86 0.27
CA LYS A 462 16.28 -20.91 1.35
C LYS A 462 14.86 -20.68 0.82
N ARG A 463 14.66 -19.74 -0.12
CA ARG A 463 13.35 -19.52 -0.77
C ARG A 463 12.90 -20.75 -1.57
N GLN A 464 13.82 -21.40 -2.29
CA GLN A 464 13.52 -22.62 -3.04
C GLN A 464 13.15 -23.78 -2.11
N GLU A 465 13.91 -23.99 -1.03
CA GLU A 465 13.65 -25.03 -0.02
C GLU A 465 12.30 -24.82 0.68
N ASN A 466 11.96 -23.57 1.02
CA ASN A 466 10.73 -23.22 1.72
C ASN A 466 9.55 -22.90 0.79
N ALA A 467 9.71 -23.06 -0.54
CA ALA A 467 8.72 -22.64 -1.51
C ALA A 467 7.33 -23.24 -1.24
N SER A 468 7.26 -24.55 -0.97
CA SER A 468 5.97 -25.23 -0.70
C SER A 468 5.24 -24.66 0.52
N GLU A 469 5.97 -24.41 1.61
CA GLU A 469 5.41 -23.79 2.82
C GLU A 469 4.96 -22.36 2.55
N PHE A 470 5.77 -21.58 1.85
CA PHE A 470 5.42 -20.22 1.44
C PHE A 470 4.14 -20.19 0.60
N HIS A 471 4.01 -21.04 -0.43
CA HIS A 471 2.80 -21.09 -1.26
C HIS A 471 1.56 -21.49 -0.44
N LYS A 472 1.72 -22.40 0.53
CA LYS A 472 0.64 -22.76 1.46
C LYS A 472 0.23 -21.57 2.32
N LEU A 473 1.19 -20.82 2.87
CA LEU A 473 0.93 -19.60 3.64
C LEU A 473 0.30 -18.50 2.78
N PHE A 474 0.78 -18.33 1.56
CA PHE A 474 0.26 -17.36 0.60
C PHE A 474 -1.21 -17.64 0.25
N ARG A 475 -1.54 -18.88 -0.14
CA ARG A 475 -2.93 -19.29 -0.38
C ARG A 475 -3.79 -19.10 0.86
N LYS A 476 -3.27 -19.52 2.01
CA LYS A 476 -3.96 -19.35 3.29
C LYS A 476 -4.22 -17.87 3.60
N ALA A 477 -3.32 -16.96 3.28
CA ALA A 477 -3.55 -15.53 3.45
C ALA A 477 -4.68 -15.02 2.54
N ILE A 478 -4.71 -15.43 1.27
CA ILE A 478 -5.75 -15.05 0.30
C ILE A 478 -7.14 -15.56 0.72
N PHE A 479 -7.24 -16.83 1.13
CA PHE A 479 -8.53 -17.49 1.37
C PHE A 479 -8.96 -17.46 2.85
N GLU A 480 -8.03 -17.47 3.81
CA GLU A 480 -8.33 -17.55 5.25
C GLU A 480 -8.04 -16.27 6.06
N GLY A 481 -7.24 -15.34 5.54
CA GLY A 481 -7.16 -13.95 6.02
C GLY A 481 -6.11 -13.55 7.06
N GLU A 482 -6.48 -12.56 7.88
CA GLU A 482 -5.58 -11.57 8.51
C GLU A 482 -4.40 -12.14 9.32
N GLN A 483 -4.64 -13.21 10.09
CA GLN A 483 -3.60 -13.80 10.95
C GLN A 483 -2.40 -14.37 10.20
N VAL A 484 -2.58 -14.72 8.92
CA VAL A 484 -1.52 -15.30 8.08
C VAL A 484 -0.92 -14.26 7.15
N ALA A 485 -1.73 -13.34 6.64
CA ALA A 485 -1.28 -12.30 5.71
C ALA A 485 -0.19 -11.40 6.30
N GLN A 486 -0.23 -11.08 7.60
CA GLN A 486 0.82 -10.28 8.26
C GLN A 486 2.20 -10.95 8.21
N LYS A 487 2.27 -12.29 8.15
CA LYS A 487 3.54 -13.03 8.07
C LYS A 487 4.23 -12.90 6.70
N LEU A 488 3.49 -12.49 5.66
CA LEU A 488 3.96 -12.39 4.28
C LEU A 488 4.42 -10.97 3.90
N ILE A 489 3.94 -9.94 4.61
CA ILE A 489 4.23 -8.55 4.27
C ILE A 489 5.50 -8.07 4.98
N ARG A 490 5.54 -8.13 6.32
CA ARG A 490 6.67 -7.57 7.08
C ARG A 490 6.83 -8.22 8.43
N LEU A 491 8.07 -8.31 8.92
CA LEU A 491 8.35 -8.42 10.34
C LEU A 491 8.23 -7.01 10.93
N VAL A 492 7.06 -6.68 11.48
CA VAL A 492 6.85 -5.39 12.14
C VAL A 492 7.76 -5.37 13.37
N ASP A 493 8.93 -4.78 13.25
CA ASP A 493 9.86 -4.60 14.38
C ASP A 493 9.57 -3.27 15.10
N ASN A 494 8.96 -2.29 14.44
CA ASN A 494 8.56 -1.04 15.08
C ASN A 494 7.17 -1.13 15.73
N ARG A 495 6.95 -0.45 16.85
CA ARG A 495 5.67 -0.31 17.55
C ARG A 495 5.19 1.12 17.49
N SER A 496 3.88 1.28 17.36
CA SER A 496 3.26 2.60 17.49
C SER A 496 3.05 2.87 18.98
N ILE A 497 3.75 3.88 19.49
CA ILE A 497 3.62 4.32 20.88
C ILE A 497 2.77 5.59 20.96
N PHE A 498 1.92 5.62 21.98
CA PHE A 498 1.02 6.73 22.29
C PHE A 498 1.25 7.17 23.75
N MET A 499 1.20 8.47 24.02
CA MET A 499 1.40 9.02 25.36
C MET A 499 0.12 9.70 25.81
N VAL A 500 -0.65 9.03 26.67
CA VAL A 500 -1.98 9.47 27.14
C VAL A 500 -1.98 9.44 28.67
N GLU A 501 -2.61 10.45 29.28
CA GLU A 501 -2.80 10.52 30.73
C GLU A 501 -3.90 9.53 31.16
N GLU A 502 -3.67 8.84 32.27
CA GLU A 502 -4.69 7.97 32.85
C GLU A 502 -5.81 8.85 33.41
N GLN A 503 -7.05 8.67 32.93
CA GLN A 503 -8.17 9.31 33.59
C GLN A 503 -8.35 8.67 34.97
N PRO A 504 -8.52 9.46 36.05
CA PRO A 504 -8.74 8.91 37.37
C PRO A 504 -10.16 8.33 37.45
N THR A 505 -10.34 7.09 37.00
CA THR A 505 -11.57 6.33 37.24
C THR A 505 -11.34 5.29 38.32
N ILE A 506 -12.02 5.54 39.45
CA ILE A 506 -12.36 4.55 40.45
C ILE A 506 -13.23 3.48 39.75
N ASP A 507 -12.96 2.20 40.05
CA ASP A 507 -13.56 0.96 39.53
C ASP A 507 -13.05 0.44 38.17
N LEU A 508 -12.25 -0.64 38.28
CA LEU A 508 -12.15 -1.92 37.53
C LEU A 508 -12.48 -2.05 36.02
N ASP A 509 -12.87 -1.00 35.31
CA ASP A 509 -13.08 -1.01 33.87
C ASP A 509 -11.94 -0.26 33.16
N LEU A 510 -11.30 -0.96 32.23
CA LEU A 510 -10.15 -0.46 31.48
C LEU A 510 -10.56 0.74 30.59
N PRO A 511 -9.76 1.82 30.50
CA PRO A 511 -10.16 3.04 29.81
C PRO A 511 -10.28 2.83 28.29
N GLU A 512 -11.36 3.36 27.70
CA GLU A 512 -11.54 3.45 26.25
C GLU A 512 -10.57 4.50 25.67
N VAL A 513 -9.80 4.13 24.63
CA VAL A 513 -8.78 5.01 24.04
C VAL A 513 -9.13 5.36 22.59
N ASP A 514 -9.45 6.63 22.30
CA ASP A 514 -9.57 7.10 20.91
C ASP A 514 -8.20 7.33 20.28
N LEU A 515 -7.71 6.28 19.60
CA LEU A 515 -6.40 6.30 18.93
C LEU A 515 -6.43 6.90 17.53
N GLN A 516 -7.62 7.02 16.90
CA GLN A 516 -7.69 7.50 15.51
C GLN A 516 -7.29 8.97 15.42
N GLY A 517 -7.59 9.73 16.48
CA GLY A 517 -7.23 11.14 16.61
C GLY A 517 -5.83 11.41 17.13
N LEU A 518 -5.02 10.44 17.57
CA LEU A 518 -3.75 10.73 18.25
C LEU A 518 -2.51 10.60 17.34
N GLU A 519 -1.54 11.49 17.54
CA GLU A 519 -0.18 11.34 17.01
C GLU A 519 0.59 10.25 17.77
N ALA A 520 1.32 9.44 17.01
CA ALA A 520 2.08 8.29 17.52
C ALA A 520 3.52 8.34 17.03
N PHE A 521 4.46 7.89 17.86
CA PHE A 521 5.82 7.63 17.42
C PHE A 521 6.00 6.16 17.05
N SER A 522 6.89 5.90 16.10
CA SER A 522 7.24 4.54 15.67
C SER A 522 8.62 4.18 16.24
N LEU A 523 8.66 3.35 17.29
CA LEU A 523 9.92 2.92 17.93
C LEU A 523 10.26 1.46 17.65
N PRO A 524 11.54 1.09 17.42
CA PRO A 524 11.95 -0.30 17.33
C PRO A 524 11.65 -1.08 18.60
N ARG A 525 11.26 -2.35 18.46
CA ARG A 525 11.02 -3.28 19.58
C ARG A 525 12.26 -3.41 20.46
N THR A 526 13.45 -3.43 19.88
CA THR A 526 14.71 -3.49 20.63
C THR A 526 14.87 -2.29 21.58
N THR A 527 14.52 -1.08 21.12
CA THR A 527 14.49 0.12 21.97
C THR A 527 13.50 -0.04 23.12
N LEU A 528 12.30 -0.53 22.85
CA LEU A 528 11.27 -0.71 23.90
C LEU A 528 11.64 -1.78 24.93
N LEU A 529 12.23 -2.89 24.49
CA LEU A 529 12.74 -3.93 25.38
C LEU A 529 13.91 -3.47 26.24
N LYS A 530 14.69 -2.49 25.76
CA LYS A 530 15.76 -1.86 26.55
C LYS A 530 15.18 -0.97 27.65
N ILE A 531 14.27 -0.06 27.29
CA ILE A 531 13.58 0.82 28.25
C ILE A 531 12.86 -0.01 29.33
N PHE A 532 12.21 -1.11 28.92
CA PHE A 532 11.55 -2.00 29.86
C PHE A 532 12.51 -2.60 30.89
N ARG A 533 13.74 -2.97 30.47
CA ARG A 533 14.78 -3.51 31.36
C ARG A 533 15.33 -2.46 32.31
N GLU A 534 15.72 -1.29 31.79
CA GLU A 534 16.21 -0.16 32.60
C GLU A 534 15.21 0.18 33.71
N PHE A 535 13.92 0.16 33.39
CA PHE A 535 12.89 0.42 34.38
C PHE A 535 12.80 -0.67 35.45
N GLN A 536 12.87 -1.95 35.07
CA GLN A 536 12.87 -3.06 36.04
C GLN A 536 14.05 -2.97 37.01
N GLU A 537 15.19 -2.41 36.57
CA GLU A 537 16.37 -2.18 37.41
C GLU A 537 16.21 -0.94 38.31
N SER A 538 15.60 0.13 37.80
CA SER A 538 15.44 1.43 38.50
C SER A 538 14.36 1.49 39.60
N HIS A 539 13.56 0.43 39.81
CA HIS A 539 12.50 0.34 40.85
C HIS A 539 11.44 1.46 40.80
N ALA A 540 11.08 1.93 39.63
CA ALA A 540 10.04 2.95 39.49
C ALA A 540 8.64 2.41 39.86
N GLN A 541 7.85 3.22 40.58
CA GLN A 541 6.63 2.80 41.29
C GLN A 541 5.35 2.74 40.43
N ASP A 542 5.42 3.07 39.15
CA ASP A 542 4.26 3.22 38.25
C ASP A 542 4.33 2.29 37.02
N TRP A 543 3.28 2.21 36.20
CA TRP A 543 3.30 1.42 34.95
C TRP A 543 4.14 2.12 33.87
N ILE A 544 4.77 1.37 32.96
CA ILE A 544 5.49 1.95 31.79
C ILE A 544 4.71 1.77 30.51
N PHE A 545 4.31 0.53 30.22
CA PHE A 545 3.70 0.14 28.96
C PHE A 545 2.33 -0.48 29.22
N LYS A 546 1.34 -0.09 28.41
CA LYS A 546 0.06 -0.81 28.30
C LYS A 546 -0.16 -1.25 26.85
N GLU A 547 -0.56 -2.50 26.64
CA GLU A 547 -1.01 -3.01 25.35
C GLU A 547 -2.40 -2.46 25.02
N ILE A 548 -2.60 -2.07 23.77
CA ILE A 548 -3.90 -1.69 23.24
C ILE A 548 -4.54 -2.90 22.56
N VAL A 549 -5.66 -3.39 23.09
CA VAL A 549 -6.39 -4.56 22.59
C VAL A 549 -7.77 -4.15 22.09
N GLN A 550 -8.22 -4.73 20.96
CA GLN A 550 -9.61 -4.60 20.52
C GLN A 550 -10.52 -5.57 21.30
N PRO A 551 -11.70 -5.13 21.77
CA PRO A 551 -12.66 -6.04 22.40
C PRO A 551 -13.08 -7.15 21.42
N GLU A 552 -13.10 -8.42 21.87
CA GLU A 552 -13.44 -9.57 21.01
C GLU A 552 -14.95 -9.68 20.68
N LYS A 553 -15.80 -8.74 21.11
CA LYS A 553 -17.24 -8.79 20.84
C LYS A 553 -17.85 -7.40 20.67
N THR A 554 -18.43 -7.14 19.50
CA THR A 554 -19.87 -6.81 19.37
C THR A 554 -20.26 -6.78 17.89
N SER A 555 -21.33 -7.51 17.58
CA SER A 555 -22.10 -7.34 16.35
C SER A 555 -22.49 -5.87 16.21
N GLU A 556 -22.10 -5.27 15.08
CA GLU A 556 -22.59 -3.98 14.57
C GLU A 556 -22.33 -2.71 15.40
N GLY A 557 -21.37 -2.73 16.34
CA GLY A 557 -20.89 -1.53 17.05
C GLY A 557 -19.37 -1.34 16.93
N TYR A 558 -18.92 -0.12 16.67
CA TYR A 558 -17.52 0.26 16.89
C TYR A 558 -17.28 0.39 18.40
N SER A 559 -16.77 -0.65 19.04
CA SER A 559 -16.25 -0.55 20.42
C SER A 559 -14.84 0.05 20.41
N LEU A 560 -14.55 0.98 21.31
CA LEU A 560 -13.21 1.58 21.40
C LEU A 560 -12.17 0.57 21.94
N PRO A 561 -10.89 0.70 21.53
CA PRO A 561 -9.80 -0.11 22.06
C PRO A 561 -9.61 0.10 23.56
N VAL A 562 -9.05 -0.92 24.21
CA VAL A 562 -8.89 -0.99 25.67
C VAL A 562 -7.41 -1.20 26.02
N ALA A 563 -6.91 -0.53 27.06
CA ALA A 563 -5.50 -0.57 27.45
C ALA A 563 -5.22 -1.52 28.64
N ARG A 564 -4.30 -2.47 28.51
CA ARG A 564 -3.90 -3.43 29.57
C ARG A 564 -2.42 -3.31 29.94
N PRO A 565 -2.04 -3.24 31.23
CA PRO A 565 -0.64 -3.20 31.65
C PRO A 565 0.19 -4.36 31.11
N ILE A 566 1.41 -4.07 30.65
CA ILE A 566 2.38 -5.08 30.24
C ILE A 566 3.33 -5.39 31.38
N THR A 567 3.43 -6.67 31.74
CA THR A 567 4.27 -7.15 32.84
C THR A 567 5.48 -7.96 32.37
N ASP A 568 5.59 -8.29 31.08
CA ASP A 568 6.67 -9.11 30.55
C ASP A 568 7.16 -8.68 29.15
N GLN A 569 8.36 -9.12 28.79
CA GLN A 569 9.01 -8.78 27.52
C GLN A 569 8.33 -9.42 26.29
N ARG A 570 7.65 -10.57 26.45
CA ARG A 570 6.94 -11.24 25.34
C ARG A 570 5.72 -10.42 24.92
N ALA A 571 5.01 -9.82 25.87
CA ALA A 571 3.89 -8.93 25.60
C ALA A 571 4.31 -7.68 24.81
N ILE A 572 5.44 -7.04 25.13
CA ILE A 572 6.01 -5.94 24.31
C ILE A 572 6.28 -6.43 22.88
N SER A 573 6.80 -7.64 22.75
CA SER A 573 7.12 -8.23 21.45
C SER A 573 5.88 -8.55 20.60
N ASN A 574 4.73 -8.82 21.21
CA ASN A 574 3.51 -9.18 20.48
C ASN A 574 2.56 -7.99 20.25
N SER A 575 2.59 -7.00 21.14
CA SER A 575 1.77 -5.79 21.06
C SER A 575 2.25 -4.90 19.91
N ILE A 576 1.40 -4.52 18.94
CA ILE A 576 1.78 -3.60 17.83
C ILE A 576 1.62 -2.13 18.24
N ARG A 577 0.66 -1.87 19.13
CA ARG A 577 0.31 -0.54 19.64
C ARG A 577 0.42 -0.53 21.15
N LEU A 578 1.12 0.46 21.69
CA LEU A 578 1.45 0.57 23.10
C LEU A 578 1.11 1.97 23.61
N LEU A 579 0.56 2.07 24.81
CA LEU A 579 0.65 3.30 25.59
C LEU A 579 1.96 3.31 26.37
N VAL A 580 2.57 4.47 26.46
CA VAL A 580 3.76 4.72 27.29
C VAL A 580 3.39 5.73 28.36
N ASN A 581 3.80 5.47 29.60
CA ASN A 581 3.59 6.39 30.70
C ASN A 581 4.31 7.71 30.39
N PRO A 582 3.56 8.82 30.27
CA PRO A 582 4.13 10.08 29.86
C PRO A 582 5.19 10.69 30.79
N THR A 583 5.29 10.23 32.04
CA THR A 583 6.30 10.68 33.02
C THR A 583 7.73 10.38 32.57
N TYR A 584 7.92 9.33 31.77
CA TYR A 584 9.23 8.85 31.31
C TYR A 584 9.53 9.23 29.85
N VAL A 585 8.81 10.24 29.35
CA VAL A 585 8.84 10.63 27.95
C VAL A 585 8.89 12.15 27.82
N ASP A 586 9.88 12.64 27.09
CA ASP A 586 10.01 14.05 26.74
C ASP A 586 10.19 14.24 25.23
N TYR A 587 9.96 15.46 24.77
CA TYR A 587 10.12 15.85 23.37
C TYR A 587 10.69 17.25 23.23
N ASP A 588 11.83 17.34 22.56
CA ASP A 588 12.46 18.59 22.16
C ASP A 588 12.41 18.76 20.63
N ASP A 589 12.16 19.97 20.11
CA ASP A 589 12.03 20.19 18.66
C ASP A 589 13.38 20.18 17.91
N GLN A 590 14.51 20.26 18.61
CA GLN A 590 15.86 20.14 18.07
C GLN A 590 16.39 18.70 18.13
N ILE A 591 16.11 17.98 19.22
CA ILE A 591 16.63 16.63 19.54
C ILE A 591 15.62 15.52 19.23
N GLY A 592 14.32 15.78 19.34
CA GLY A 592 13.21 14.84 19.11
C GLY A 592 12.79 14.08 20.37
N LEU A 593 12.09 12.95 20.19
CA LEU A 593 11.58 12.13 21.29
C LEU A 593 12.73 11.51 22.11
N GLN A 594 12.67 11.75 23.42
CA GLN A 594 13.52 11.16 24.44
C GLN A 594 12.65 10.26 25.33
N ILE A 595 13.16 9.07 25.62
CA ILE A 595 12.44 8.06 26.42
C ILE A 595 13.46 7.20 27.15
N GLY A 596 13.25 7.00 28.45
CA GLY A 596 14.15 6.23 29.31
C GLY A 596 13.75 6.37 30.78
N ALA A 597 14.28 5.50 31.64
CA ALA A 597 13.99 5.52 33.07
C ALA A 597 14.48 6.81 33.77
N GLU A 598 15.54 7.43 33.24
CA GLU A 598 16.14 8.67 33.75
C GLU A 598 15.58 9.95 33.09
N VAL A 599 14.65 9.81 32.14
CA VAL A 599 14.03 10.96 31.48
C VAL A 599 12.87 11.45 32.34
N GLU A 600 13.02 12.64 32.93
CA GLU A 600 11.92 13.34 33.59
C GLU A 600 11.18 14.22 32.58
N GLY A 601 10.09 13.70 32.03
CA GLY A 601 9.31 14.37 31.00
C GLY A 601 7.82 14.36 31.30
N ASN A 602 7.03 15.07 30.50
CA ASN A 602 5.57 15.02 30.58
C ASN A 602 4.91 15.14 29.21
N TYR A 603 5.58 14.66 28.15
CA TYR A 603 5.07 14.81 26.80
C TYR A 603 3.78 14.02 26.58
N ARG A 604 2.79 14.60 25.89
CA ARG A 604 1.50 13.96 25.56
C ARG A 604 1.30 13.90 24.05
N SER A 605 0.77 12.78 23.55
CA SER A 605 0.36 12.64 22.16
C SER A 605 -0.66 13.72 21.81
N GLN A 606 -0.36 14.53 20.79
CA GLN A 606 -1.26 15.58 20.33
C GLN A 606 -2.43 14.98 19.54
N VAL A 607 -3.58 15.64 19.61
CA VAL A 607 -4.70 15.32 18.74
C VAL A 607 -4.32 15.79 17.33
N LYS A 608 -4.25 14.86 16.39
CA LYS A 608 -4.15 15.14 14.96
C LYS A 608 -5.24 16.11 14.59
N THR A 609 -4.88 17.15 13.84
CA THR A 609 -5.86 17.97 13.12
C THR A 609 -6.47 17.09 12.03
N VAL A 610 -7.39 16.20 12.39
CA VAL A 610 -8.06 15.34 11.41
C VAL A 610 -8.98 16.25 10.61
N LYS A 611 -8.74 16.37 9.30
CA LYS A 611 -9.82 16.69 8.37
C LYS A 611 -10.74 15.47 8.33
N SER A 612 -11.51 15.23 9.40
CA SER A 612 -12.53 14.18 9.39
C SER A 612 -13.77 14.75 8.76
N ASP A 613 -13.72 15.00 7.45
CA ASP A 613 -14.92 14.86 6.66
C ASP A 613 -15.17 13.35 6.50
N ARG A 614 -15.43 12.64 7.61
CA ARG A 614 -16.39 11.54 7.51
C ARG A 614 -17.72 12.25 7.32
N GLN A 615 -17.95 12.72 6.09
CA GLN A 615 -19.29 13.10 5.66
C GLN A 615 -20.10 11.81 5.79
N GLU A 616 -20.78 11.64 6.92
CA GLU A 616 -21.85 10.67 7.00
C GLU A 616 -22.77 10.99 5.81
N TYR A 617 -22.98 9.99 4.96
CA TYR A 617 -23.64 10.23 3.69
C TYR A 617 -25.10 10.62 3.95
N ARG A 618 -25.53 11.72 3.35
CA ARG A 618 -26.94 12.02 3.21
C ARG A 618 -27.50 11.12 2.12
N TYR A 619 -28.34 10.17 2.51
CA TYR A 619 -29.07 9.33 1.55
C TYR A 619 -30.35 10.06 1.14
N ARG A 620 -30.63 10.01 -0.15
CA ARG A 620 -31.96 10.30 -0.68
C ARG A 620 -32.63 9.00 -1.07
N MET A 621 -33.95 8.96 -0.95
CA MET A 621 -34.74 7.81 -1.38
C MET A 621 -34.40 7.46 -2.83
N ASP A 622 -34.11 6.19 -3.07
CA ASP A 622 -33.85 5.66 -4.41
C ASP A 622 -34.66 4.38 -4.66
N THR A 623 -35.16 4.26 -5.88
CA THR A 623 -35.86 3.06 -6.34
C THR A 623 -34.84 1.99 -6.73
N TYR A 624 -35.23 0.72 -6.67
CA TYR A 624 -34.39 -0.40 -7.07
C TYR A 624 -33.80 -0.23 -8.48
N VAL A 625 -34.66 0.00 -9.48
CA VAL A 625 -34.24 0.18 -10.88
C VAL A 625 -33.44 1.47 -11.07
N GLY A 626 -33.79 2.53 -10.34
CA GLY A 626 -33.06 3.80 -10.34
C GLY A 626 -31.62 3.63 -9.86
N HIS A 627 -31.45 2.95 -8.73
CA HIS A 627 -30.18 2.69 -8.08
C HIS A 627 -29.24 1.89 -8.97
N LEU A 628 -29.70 0.76 -9.54
CA LEU A 628 -28.89 -0.02 -10.49
C LEU A 628 -28.48 0.82 -11.72
N GLY A 629 -29.38 1.69 -12.19
CA GLY A 629 -29.09 2.68 -13.23
C GLY A 629 -27.97 3.64 -12.87
N ARG A 630 -27.92 4.15 -11.62
CA ARG A 630 -26.86 5.04 -11.13
C ARG A 630 -25.53 4.30 -10.98
N ILE A 631 -25.54 3.06 -10.48
CA ILE A 631 -24.35 2.20 -10.42
C ILE A 631 -23.75 2.04 -11.82
N TRP A 632 -24.57 1.69 -12.81
CA TRP A 632 -24.11 1.50 -14.19
C TRP A 632 -23.68 2.81 -14.86
N THR A 633 -24.24 3.94 -14.44
CA THR A 633 -23.76 5.26 -14.84
C THR A 633 -22.34 5.50 -14.31
N CYS A 634 -22.06 5.14 -13.05
CA CYS A 634 -20.72 5.21 -12.45
C CYS A 634 -19.73 4.24 -13.11
N TRP A 635 -20.20 3.09 -13.61
CA TRP A 635 -19.38 2.17 -14.40
C TRP A 635 -18.91 2.85 -15.69
N LYS A 636 -19.84 3.46 -16.45
CA LYS A 636 -19.58 4.02 -17.78
C LYS A 636 -18.93 5.40 -17.78
N HIS A 637 -19.16 6.21 -16.74
CA HIS A 637 -18.79 7.62 -16.74
C HIS A 637 -17.96 8.01 -15.51
N PRO A 638 -17.01 8.94 -15.67
CA PRO A 638 -16.32 9.58 -14.54
C PRO A 638 -17.31 10.15 -13.54
N PHE A 639 -17.00 10.01 -12.25
CA PHE A 639 -17.86 10.48 -11.19
C PHE A 639 -17.71 12.01 -10.99
N PRO A 640 -18.77 12.82 -11.12
CA PRO A 640 -18.61 14.29 -11.22
C PRO A 640 -18.37 15.00 -9.88
N LEU A 641 -18.74 14.39 -8.75
CA LEU A 641 -18.71 15.05 -7.43
C LEU A 641 -17.41 14.84 -6.65
N ILE A 642 -16.46 14.07 -7.17
CA ILE A 642 -15.16 13.84 -6.53
C ILE A 642 -14.10 14.77 -7.16
N GLN A 643 -13.32 15.44 -6.31
CA GLN A 643 -12.15 16.21 -6.70
C GLN A 643 -10.90 15.64 -6.01
N PRO A 644 -9.84 15.25 -6.75
CA PRO A 644 -9.75 15.29 -8.22
C PRO A 644 -10.69 14.27 -8.89
N GLN A 645 -11.16 14.57 -10.11
CA GLN A 645 -12.04 13.67 -10.85
C GLN A 645 -11.28 12.41 -11.31
N TYR A 646 -11.79 11.23 -10.97
CA TYR A 646 -11.23 9.95 -11.40
C TYR A 646 -11.88 9.42 -12.69
N GLN A 647 -11.22 8.50 -13.39
CA GLN A 647 -11.78 7.83 -14.57
C GLN A 647 -12.99 6.95 -14.24
N SER A 648 -13.72 6.58 -15.29
CA SER A 648 -14.77 5.58 -15.19
C SER A 648 -14.17 4.22 -14.82
N MET A 649 -14.93 3.40 -14.08
CA MET A 649 -14.48 2.04 -13.74
C MET A 649 -14.35 1.15 -14.98
N ARG A 650 -15.15 1.44 -16.02
CA ARG A 650 -15.05 0.77 -17.32
C ARG A 650 -13.71 1.06 -17.99
N ASP A 651 -13.27 2.32 -18.05
CA ASP A 651 -11.96 2.67 -18.63
C ASP A 651 -10.80 2.07 -17.84
N GLU A 652 -10.94 1.98 -16.51
CA GLU A 652 -9.96 1.34 -15.65
C GLU A 652 -9.81 -0.15 -15.94
N GLN A 653 -10.92 -0.89 -15.94
CA GLN A 653 -10.87 -2.35 -15.80
C GLN A 653 -11.15 -3.12 -17.09
N LEU A 654 -11.93 -2.59 -18.04
CA LEU A 654 -12.47 -3.38 -19.14
C LEU A 654 -11.40 -4.13 -19.92
N LYS A 655 -10.36 -3.40 -20.32
CA LYS A 655 -9.25 -3.97 -21.10
C LYS A 655 -8.40 -4.92 -20.29
N ALA A 656 -8.19 -4.62 -19.01
CA ALA A 656 -7.46 -5.49 -18.10
C ALA A 656 -8.21 -6.80 -17.84
N GLY A 657 -9.52 -6.74 -17.58
CA GLY A 657 -10.39 -7.89 -17.41
C GLY A 657 -10.50 -8.72 -18.69
N GLY A 658 -10.60 -8.10 -19.85
CA GLY A 658 -10.55 -8.80 -21.14
C GLY A 658 -9.21 -9.51 -21.39
N ARG A 659 -8.08 -8.84 -21.12
CA ARG A 659 -6.75 -9.48 -21.18
C ARG A 659 -6.65 -10.64 -20.20
N PHE A 660 -7.13 -10.46 -18.97
CA PHE A 660 -7.14 -11.50 -17.93
C PHE A 660 -7.93 -12.73 -18.39
N ILE A 661 -9.17 -12.54 -18.85
CA ILE A 661 -10.03 -13.65 -19.31
C ILE A 661 -9.38 -14.39 -20.47
N ARG A 662 -8.86 -13.66 -21.45
CA ARG A 662 -8.23 -14.25 -22.63
C ARG A 662 -6.93 -14.98 -22.29
N HIS A 663 -6.10 -14.41 -21.43
CA HIS A 663 -4.83 -15.00 -21.03
C HIS A 663 -5.01 -16.23 -20.12
N THR A 664 -6.00 -16.18 -19.23
CA THR A 664 -6.16 -17.17 -18.14
C THR A 664 -7.14 -18.29 -18.47
N PHE A 665 -8.22 -18.02 -19.21
CA PHE A 665 -9.30 -19.00 -19.45
C PHE A 665 -9.54 -19.32 -20.93
N PHE A 666 -9.56 -18.31 -21.80
CA PHE A 666 -9.99 -18.47 -23.20
C PHE A 666 -8.95 -17.89 -24.17
N THR A 667 -7.85 -18.60 -24.38
CA THR A 667 -6.69 -18.13 -25.19
C THR A 667 -7.03 -17.86 -26.66
N ASP A 668 -8.00 -18.60 -27.20
CA ASP A 668 -8.44 -18.48 -28.59
C ASP A 668 -9.51 -17.39 -28.79
N ALA A 669 -10.03 -16.81 -27.70
CA ALA A 669 -11.03 -15.74 -27.80
C ALA A 669 -10.41 -14.45 -28.36
N THR A 670 -11.19 -13.73 -29.16
CA THR A 670 -10.80 -12.38 -29.59
C THR A 670 -10.79 -11.42 -28.40
N GLN A 671 -9.99 -10.36 -28.48
CA GLN A 671 -9.94 -9.33 -27.44
C GLN A 671 -11.33 -8.74 -27.16
N ASN A 672 -12.11 -8.46 -28.21
CA ASN A 672 -13.46 -7.90 -28.08
C ASN A 672 -14.43 -8.87 -27.37
N GLN A 673 -14.35 -10.17 -27.66
CA GLN A 673 -15.16 -11.17 -26.97
C GLN A 673 -14.82 -11.23 -25.47
N ALA A 674 -13.52 -11.27 -25.14
CA ALA A 674 -13.09 -11.33 -23.74
C ALA A 674 -13.45 -10.07 -22.96
N GLU A 675 -13.30 -8.88 -23.56
CA GLU A 675 -13.75 -7.61 -22.97
C GLU A 675 -15.27 -7.58 -22.78
N ALA A 676 -16.04 -8.03 -23.78
CA ALA A 676 -17.49 -8.12 -23.66
C ALA A 676 -17.92 -9.09 -22.55
N LEU A 677 -17.27 -10.25 -22.43
CA LEU A 677 -17.54 -11.19 -21.34
C LEU A 677 -17.25 -10.56 -19.98
N PHE A 678 -16.12 -9.86 -19.83
CA PHE A 678 -15.81 -9.16 -18.59
C PHE A 678 -16.87 -8.09 -18.24
N GLU A 679 -17.29 -7.28 -19.22
CA GLU A 679 -18.35 -6.28 -19.02
C GLU A 679 -19.70 -6.94 -18.68
N LEU A 680 -20.01 -8.10 -19.26
CA LEU A 680 -21.19 -8.90 -18.90
C LEU A 680 -21.12 -9.38 -17.44
N LEU A 681 -19.96 -9.85 -16.96
CA LEU A 681 -19.80 -10.27 -15.56
C LEU A 681 -20.06 -9.12 -14.59
N VAL A 682 -19.56 -7.92 -14.89
CA VAL A 682 -19.83 -6.72 -14.08
C VAL A 682 -21.31 -6.34 -14.16
N LEU A 683 -21.93 -6.40 -15.35
CA LEU A 683 -23.37 -6.15 -15.51
C LEU A 683 -24.21 -7.12 -14.68
N LEU A 684 -23.91 -8.41 -14.74
CA LEU A 684 -24.61 -9.44 -13.99
C LEU A 684 -24.39 -9.26 -12.49
N ALA A 685 -23.18 -8.88 -12.04
CA ALA A 685 -22.95 -8.52 -10.65
C ALA A 685 -23.82 -7.34 -10.20
N VAL A 686 -23.95 -6.29 -11.02
CA VAL A 686 -24.82 -5.14 -10.72
C VAL A 686 -26.29 -5.57 -10.63
N ILE A 687 -26.79 -6.35 -11.58
CA ILE A 687 -28.19 -6.81 -11.61
C ILE A 687 -28.49 -7.75 -10.44
N THR A 688 -27.53 -8.60 -10.04
CA THR A 688 -27.79 -9.66 -9.07
C THR A 688 -27.49 -9.29 -7.63
N HIS A 689 -26.57 -8.36 -7.33
CA HIS A 689 -26.09 -8.15 -5.95
C HIS A 689 -27.15 -7.76 -4.92
N ASP A 690 -28.25 -7.17 -5.39
CA ASP A 690 -29.30 -6.56 -4.57
C ASP A 690 -30.66 -7.26 -4.70
N LEU A 691 -30.74 -8.41 -5.39
CA LEU A 691 -32.00 -9.15 -5.59
C LEU A 691 -32.73 -9.46 -4.27
N GLY A 692 -32.00 -9.68 -3.19
CA GLY A 692 -32.53 -9.86 -1.85
C GLY A 692 -33.33 -8.66 -1.33
N LYS A 693 -33.12 -7.44 -1.85
CA LYS A 693 -33.95 -6.27 -1.54
C LYS A 693 -35.36 -6.37 -2.12
N LEU A 694 -35.61 -7.26 -3.09
CA LEU A 694 -36.92 -7.48 -3.71
C LEU A 694 -37.86 -8.35 -2.86
N GLN A 695 -37.41 -8.80 -1.69
CA GLN A 695 -38.24 -9.54 -0.74
C GLN A 695 -39.36 -8.67 -0.16
N VAL A 696 -40.53 -9.28 0.06
CA VAL A 696 -41.69 -8.60 0.68
C VAL A 696 -41.34 -8.03 2.04
N GLN A 697 -40.59 -8.78 2.86
CA GLN A 697 -40.18 -8.34 4.20
C GLN A 697 -39.20 -7.16 4.15
N TRP A 698 -38.22 -7.18 3.24
CA TRP A 698 -37.28 -6.08 3.07
C TRP A 698 -38.02 -4.80 2.65
N GLN A 699 -38.92 -4.91 1.66
CA GLN A 699 -39.74 -3.77 1.22
C GLN A 699 -40.65 -3.24 2.32
N SER A 700 -41.22 -4.11 3.17
CA SER A 700 -42.00 -3.69 4.33
C SER A 700 -41.17 -2.89 5.34
N ALA A 701 -39.96 -3.37 5.66
CA ALA A 701 -39.03 -2.67 6.56
C ALA A 701 -38.62 -1.29 6.01
N MET A 702 -38.20 -1.24 4.73
CA MET A 702 -37.75 0.00 4.08
C MET A 702 -38.89 1.02 3.92
N ARG A 703 -40.12 0.58 3.66
CA ARG A 703 -41.29 1.49 3.63
C ARG A 703 -41.57 2.12 4.99
N GLY A 704 -41.40 1.36 6.07
CA GLY A 704 -41.53 1.91 7.42
C GLY A 704 -40.44 2.93 7.75
N TRP A 705 -39.18 2.63 7.39
CA TRP A 705 -38.07 3.57 7.54
C TRP A 705 -38.29 4.84 6.73
N GLN A 706 -38.74 4.70 5.48
CA GLN A 706 -39.04 5.83 4.62
C GLN A 706 -40.24 6.63 5.12
N ALA A 707 -41.24 6.01 5.76
CA ALA A 707 -42.34 6.74 6.37
C ALA A 707 -41.88 7.61 7.54
N ILE A 708 -40.95 7.10 8.37
CA ILE A 708 -40.31 7.87 9.44
C ILE A 708 -39.49 9.01 8.83
N ALA A 709 -38.58 8.68 7.90
CA ALA A 709 -37.72 9.67 7.25
C ALA A 709 -38.53 10.76 6.52
N HIS A 710 -39.63 10.41 5.85
CA HIS A 710 -40.53 11.35 5.19
C HIS A 710 -41.14 12.37 6.16
N GLN A 711 -41.54 11.94 7.35
CA GLN A 711 -42.09 12.84 8.38
C GLN A 711 -41.06 13.87 8.85
N HIS A 712 -39.78 13.48 8.93
CA HIS A 712 -38.69 14.35 9.37
C HIS A 712 -38.13 15.23 8.23
N PHE A 713 -37.97 14.68 7.02
CA PHE A 713 -37.24 15.33 5.91
C PHE A 713 -38.10 15.90 4.79
N LYS A 714 -39.43 15.81 4.88
CA LYS A 714 -40.34 16.15 3.78
C LYS A 714 -39.96 15.45 2.46
N GLY A 715 -39.42 14.22 2.56
CA GLY A 715 -39.05 13.39 1.40
C GLY A 715 -40.27 12.99 0.57
N SER A 716 -40.15 12.03 -0.33
CA SER A 716 -41.35 11.41 -0.95
C SER A 716 -41.60 10.06 -0.30
N ASN A 717 -42.84 9.73 0.06
CA ASN A 717 -43.19 8.38 0.52
C ASN A 717 -43.60 7.53 -0.71
N PRO A 718 -42.75 6.61 -1.20
CA PRO A 718 -43.09 5.77 -2.34
C PRO A 718 -44.06 4.68 -1.90
N LYS A 719 -45.34 4.90 -2.15
CA LYS A 719 -46.36 3.88 -1.89
C LYS A 719 -46.25 2.67 -2.83
N ASP A 720 -45.79 2.89 -4.08
CA ASP A 720 -45.89 1.88 -5.15
C ASP A 720 -44.56 1.38 -5.74
N TYR A 721 -43.42 1.99 -5.39
CA TYR A 721 -42.11 1.61 -5.93
C TYR A 721 -41.39 0.60 -5.02
N LEU A 722 -40.51 -0.19 -5.64
CA LEU A 722 -39.54 -1.02 -4.92
C LEU A 722 -38.35 -0.14 -4.53
N ILE A 723 -38.05 -0.10 -3.23
CA ILE A 723 -37.07 0.81 -2.62
C ILE A 723 -35.71 0.09 -2.53
N ALA A 724 -34.64 0.77 -2.94
CA ALA A 724 -33.26 0.37 -2.66
C ALA A 724 -32.72 1.08 -1.42
N HIS A 725 -32.91 2.40 -1.34
CA HIS A 725 -32.43 3.26 -0.26
C HIS A 725 -33.54 4.19 0.25
N THR A 726 -33.49 4.53 1.53
CA THR A 726 -34.41 5.47 2.19
C THR A 726 -33.71 6.80 2.47
N ASP A 727 -34.48 7.86 2.67
CA ASP A 727 -33.94 9.16 3.08
C ASP A 727 -33.25 9.06 4.45
N TYR A 728 -32.05 9.62 4.56
CA TYR A 728 -31.29 9.75 5.81
C TYR A 728 -30.40 10.99 5.74
N ASP A 729 -30.47 11.88 6.74
CA ASP A 729 -29.57 13.03 6.86
C ASP A 729 -28.97 13.05 8.27
N PRO A 730 -27.66 12.78 8.42
CA PRO A 730 -26.99 12.77 9.72
C PRO A 730 -26.93 14.16 10.37
N ALA A 731 -27.03 15.25 9.60
CA ALA A 731 -27.03 16.60 10.15
C ALA A 731 -28.28 16.91 10.98
N ASP A 732 -29.34 16.11 10.84
CA ASP A 732 -30.63 16.34 11.47
C ASP A 732 -30.87 15.49 12.73
N ASP A 733 -29.86 14.72 13.17
CA ASP A 733 -29.87 14.01 14.46
C ASP A 733 -29.94 14.97 15.67
N GLN A 734 -29.97 16.30 15.44
CA GLN A 734 -30.23 17.33 16.45
C GLN A 734 -31.72 17.68 16.60
N GLN A 735 -32.58 17.35 15.63
CA GLN A 735 -34.02 17.60 15.71
C GLN A 735 -34.76 16.40 16.32
N LYS A 736 -35.71 16.69 17.21
CA LYS A 736 -36.51 15.70 17.94
C LYS A 736 -37.96 15.70 17.47
N ASP A 737 -38.56 14.51 17.36
CA ASP A 737 -40.00 14.35 17.10
C ASP A 737 -40.85 14.86 18.28
N ASN A 738 -42.18 14.83 18.10
CA ASN A 738 -43.13 15.22 19.14
C ASN A 738 -43.06 14.33 20.41
N GLU A 739 -42.36 13.19 20.35
CA GLU A 739 -42.10 12.27 21.46
C GLU A 739 -40.68 12.43 22.04
N GLY A 740 -39.91 13.44 21.58
CA GLY A 740 -38.58 13.78 22.07
C GLY A 740 -37.44 12.93 21.50
N ARG A 741 -37.68 12.14 20.45
CA ARG A 741 -36.69 11.23 19.84
C ARG A 741 -36.07 11.81 18.58
N THR A 742 -34.77 11.57 18.38
CA THR A 742 -34.11 11.87 17.10
C THR A 742 -34.55 10.90 16.01
N GLN A 743 -34.31 11.24 14.74
CA GLN A 743 -34.65 10.36 13.63
C GLN A 743 -33.97 8.98 13.78
N LYS A 744 -32.69 8.96 14.16
CA LYS A 744 -31.92 7.75 14.45
C LYS A 744 -32.52 6.90 15.57
N GLU A 745 -33.03 7.54 16.62
CA GLU A 745 -33.73 6.84 17.71
C GLU A 745 -35.06 6.24 17.25
N SER A 746 -35.84 6.97 16.43
CA SER A 746 -37.09 6.48 15.86
C SER A 746 -36.87 5.33 14.86
N LEU A 747 -35.84 5.40 14.03
CA LEU A 747 -35.43 4.30 13.15
C LEU A 747 -35.01 3.07 13.94
N LYS A 748 -34.15 3.23 14.97
CA LYS A 748 -33.75 2.12 15.86
C LYS A 748 -34.93 1.51 16.61
N ALA A 749 -35.88 2.33 17.07
CA ALA A 749 -37.08 1.84 17.75
C ALA A 749 -37.98 1.04 16.80
N TYR A 750 -38.12 1.47 15.55
CA TYR A 750 -38.84 0.74 14.52
C TYR A 750 -38.15 -0.57 14.16
N GLU A 751 -36.83 -0.56 13.99
CA GLU A 751 -36.01 -1.72 13.63
C GLU A 751 -36.07 -2.83 14.70
N LYS A 752 -36.11 -2.48 15.99
CA LYS A 752 -36.31 -3.46 17.08
C LYS A 752 -37.59 -4.30 16.92
N ARG A 753 -38.63 -3.74 16.28
CA ARG A 753 -39.92 -4.42 16.05
C ARG A 753 -39.96 -5.03 14.64
N ASN A 754 -39.36 -4.37 13.67
CA ASN A 754 -39.39 -4.68 12.24
C ASN A 754 -37.96 -4.83 11.69
N ALA A 755 -37.27 -5.86 12.16
CA ALA A 755 -35.89 -6.13 11.77
C ALA A 755 -35.78 -6.30 10.25
N ARG A 756 -34.80 -5.62 9.67
CA ARG A 756 -34.49 -5.70 8.25
C ARG A 756 -33.86 -7.06 7.95
N PRO A 757 -34.32 -7.80 6.92
CA PRO A 757 -33.66 -9.05 6.52
C PRO A 757 -32.20 -8.84 6.17
N THR A 758 -31.35 -9.85 6.26
CA THR A 758 -30.15 -9.91 5.40
C THR A 758 -30.57 -9.86 3.92
N HIS A 759 -29.69 -9.42 3.02
CA HIS A 759 -29.99 -9.45 1.58
C HIS A 759 -28.85 -9.96 0.71
N ALA A 760 -27.60 -9.95 1.18
CA ALA A 760 -26.46 -10.34 0.33
C ALA A 760 -26.50 -11.82 -0.06
N ILE A 761 -26.69 -12.73 0.90
CA ILE A 761 -26.80 -14.17 0.59
C ILE A 761 -28.06 -14.46 -0.22
N GLU A 762 -29.19 -13.85 0.17
CA GLU A 762 -30.44 -14.03 -0.55
C GLU A 762 -30.29 -13.60 -2.01
N SER A 763 -29.51 -12.55 -2.27
CA SER A 763 -29.18 -12.09 -3.61
C SER A 763 -28.35 -13.13 -4.38
N ALA A 764 -27.30 -13.67 -3.75
CA ALA A 764 -26.49 -14.72 -4.36
C ALA A 764 -27.30 -15.99 -4.68
N PHE A 765 -28.19 -16.40 -3.78
CA PHE A 765 -29.05 -17.58 -3.99
C PHE A 765 -30.01 -17.38 -5.17
N LEU A 766 -30.59 -16.19 -5.31
CA LEU A 766 -31.47 -15.85 -6.43
C LEU A 766 -30.69 -15.62 -7.75
N ALA A 767 -29.40 -15.29 -7.66
CA ALA A 767 -28.57 -15.05 -8.84
C ALA A 767 -28.41 -16.30 -9.71
N GLY A 768 -28.31 -17.50 -9.10
CA GLY A 768 -28.10 -18.76 -9.82
C GLY A 768 -29.06 -18.97 -11.01
N GLU A 769 -30.37 -18.80 -10.80
CA GLU A 769 -31.38 -18.98 -11.86
C GLU A 769 -31.25 -17.95 -13.00
N ILE A 770 -30.82 -16.73 -12.69
CA ILE A 770 -30.51 -15.71 -13.70
C ILE A 770 -29.25 -16.09 -14.48
N LEU A 771 -28.23 -16.61 -13.80
CA LEU A 771 -26.96 -17.00 -14.43
C LEU A 771 -27.12 -18.22 -15.34
N GLU A 772 -27.94 -19.19 -14.94
CA GLU A 772 -28.27 -20.37 -15.77
C GLU A 772 -28.90 -19.98 -17.12
N THR A 773 -29.74 -18.96 -17.12
CA THR A 773 -30.46 -18.52 -18.32
C THR A 773 -29.69 -17.50 -19.16
N THR A 774 -28.64 -16.87 -18.61
CA THR A 774 -27.93 -15.77 -19.28
C THR A 774 -26.43 -16.05 -19.49
N LEU A 775 -25.69 -16.40 -18.44
CA LEU A 775 -24.24 -16.54 -18.49
C LEU A 775 -23.80 -17.89 -19.05
N ILE A 776 -24.43 -19.00 -18.60
CA ILE A 776 -24.07 -20.35 -19.06
C ILE A 776 -24.18 -20.48 -20.59
N PRO A 777 -25.27 -20.05 -21.26
CA PRO A 777 -25.36 -20.14 -22.72
C PRO A 777 -24.27 -19.36 -23.45
N VAL A 778 -23.82 -18.23 -22.91
CA VAL A 778 -22.72 -17.45 -23.50
C VAL A 778 -21.41 -18.23 -23.38
N LEU A 779 -21.11 -18.75 -22.19
CA LEU A 779 -19.88 -19.49 -21.94
C LEU A 779 -19.80 -20.76 -22.79
N GLU A 780 -20.89 -21.51 -22.90
CA GLU A 780 -20.93 -22.75 -23.68
C GLU A 780 -20.94 -22.50 -25.19
N ASN A 781 -21.77 -21.58 -25.68
CA ASN A 781 -21.94 -21.39 -27.13
C ASN A 781 -20.88 -20.50 -27.76
N VAL A 782 -20.41 -19.46 -27.06
CA VAL A 782 -19.44 -18.48 -27.60
C VAL A 782 -18.01 -18.87 -27.24
N PHE A 783 -17.77 -19.33 -26.01
CA PHE A 783 -16.44 -19.64 -25.50
C PHE A 783 -16.12 -21.14 -25.44
N GLN A 784 -17.09 -22.01 -25.76
CA GLN A 784 -16.92 -23.47 -25.71
C GLN A 784 -16.45 -23.95 -24.32
N ALA A 785 -16.87 -23.26 -23.26
CA ALA A 785 -16.51 -23.59 -21.89
C ALA A 785 -17.10 -24.94 -21.47
N SER A 786 -16.37 -25.68 -20.65
CA SER A 786 -16.92 -26.87 -19.99
C SER A 786 -17.92 -26.49 -18.90
N ALA A 787 -18.79 -27.41 -18.52
CA ALA A 787 -19.75 -27.19 -17.42
C ALA A 787 -19.05 -26.77 -16.10
N GLU A 788 -17.86 -27.31 -15.81
CA GLU A 788 -17.07 -26.94 -14.62
C GLU A 788 -16.59 -25.49 -14.68
N VAL A 789 -16.11 -25.02 -15.84
CA VAL A 789 -15.72 -23.63 -16.03
C VAL A 789 -16.93 -22.70 -15.92
N SER A 790 -18.06 -23.08 -16.55
CA SER A 790 -19.31 -22.33 -16.46
C SER A 790 -19.80 -22.17 -15.02
N ASP A 791 -19.76 -23.25 -14.23
CA ASP A 791 -20.13 -23.24 -12.81
C ASP A 791 -19.22 -22.33 -11.98
N CYS A 792 -17.91 -22.36 -12.22
CA CYS A 792 -16.96 -21.48 -11.54
C CYS A 792 -17.20 -19.99 -11.87
N PHE A 793 -17.50 -19.66 -13.14
CA PHE A 793 -17.87 -18.29 -13.53
C PHE A 793 -19.18 -17.84 -12.89
N CYS A 794 -20.17 -18.73 -12.76
CA CYS A 794 -21.40 -18.43 -12.03
C CYS A 794 -21.11 -18.18 -10.54
N THR A 795 -20.31 -19.04 -9.92
CA THR A 795 -19.87 -18.90 -8.53
C THR A 795 -19.15 -17.57 -8.30
N VAL A 796 -18.38 -17.06 -9.28
CA VAL A 796 -17.74 -15.73 -9.17
C VAL A 796 -18.79 -14.63 -8.99
N VAL A 797 -19.83 -14.61 -9.82
CA VAL A 797 -20.89 -13.60 -9.73
C VAL A 797 -21.71 -13.77 -8.44
N GLU A 798 -22.03 -15.01 -8.06
CA GLU A 798 -22.69 -15.31 -6.78
C GLU A 798 -21.86 -14.86 -5.58
N MET A 799 -20.54 -15.04 -5.61
CA MET A 799 -19.65 -14.54 -4.57
C MET A 799 -19.62 -13.02 -4.53
N VAL A 800 -19.63 -12.34 -5.68
CA VAL A 800 -19.74 -10.87 -5.72
C VAL A 800 -21.04 -10.42 -5.06
N ALA A 801 -22.17 -11.05 -5.41
CA ALA A 801 -23.47 -10.77 -4.81
C ALA A 801 -23.52 -11.10 -3.31
N GLY A 802 -22.98 -12.24 -2.88
CA GLY A 802 -23.02 -12.70 -1.49
C GLY A 802 -22.08 -11.94 -0.57
N ARG A 803 -20.98 -11.40 -1.12
CA ARG A 803 -19.88 -10.79 -0.35
C ARG A 803 -19.73 -9.29 -0.61
N HIS A 804 -20.74 -8.64 -1.18
CA HIS A 804 -20.63 -7.19 -1.41
C HIS A 804 -20.61 -6.40 -0.08
N HIS A 805 -21.11 -6.91 1.06
CA HIS A 805 -20.97 -6.24 2.37
C HIS A 805 -19.80 -6.72 3.24
N SER A 806 -19.11 -7.80 2.85
CA SER A 806 -18.04 -8.42 3.65
C SER A 806 -16.93 -9.00 2.78
N ALA A 807 -15.66 -8.70 3.07
CA ALA A 807 -14.56 -9.17 2.22
C ALA A 807 -14.08 -10.62 2.47
N TRP A 808 -14.46 -11.25 3.59
CA TRP A 808 -13.83 -12.46 4.09
C TRP A 808 -14.58 -13.75 3.76
N ALA A 809 -13.84 -14.78 3.34
CA ALA A 809 -14.40 -16.08 2.96
C ALA A 809 -14.90 -16.94 4.13
N LYS A 810 -14.27 -16.80 5.31
CA LYS A 810 -14.62 -17.58 6.51
C LYS A 810 -15.92 -17.14 7.20
N GLY A 811 -16.52 -16.01 6.80
CA GLY A 811 -17.68 -15.44 7.49
C GLY A 811 -19.00 -16.17 7.24
N TRP A 812 -19.06 -17.07 6.26
CA TRP A 812 -20.30 -17.66 5.79
C TRP A 812 -20.18 -19.18 5.72
N GLU A 813 -20.59 -19.87 6.79
CA GLU A 813 -20.80 -21.31 6.77
C GLU A 813 -22.11 -21.64 6.04
N SER A 814 -22.25 -22.86 5.54
CA SER A 814 -23.44 -23.41 4.87
C SER A 814 -24.76 -23.17 5.64
N ASP A 815 -24.65 -22.91 6.95
CA ASP A 815 -25.76 -22.69 7.87
C ASP A 815 -26.31 -21.25 7.93
N THR A 816 -25.77 -20.28 7.17
CA THR A 816 -26.28 -18.89 7.30
C THR A 816 -27.69 -18.71 6.71
N LEU A 817 -28.04 -19.44 5.64
CA LEU A 817 -29.43 -19.60 5.20
C LEU A 817 -30.27 -20.44 6.18
N ALA A 818 -29.65 -21.18 7.10
CA ALA A 818 -30.36 -21.90 8.15
C ALA A 818 -30.90 -20.96 9.24
N GLU A 819 -30.36 -19.75 9.41
CA GLU A 819 -30.99 -18.70 10.23
C GLU A 819 -32.33 -18.25 9.63
N ILE A 820 -32.44 -18.18 8.30
CA ILE A 820 -33.69 -17.92 7.57
C ILE A 820 -34.69 -19.07 7.75
N ARG A 821 -34.21 -20.33 7.88
CA ARG A 821 -35.03 -21.49 8.26
C ARG A 821 -35.54 -21.39 9.71
N ARG A 822 -34.74 -20.82 10.61
CA ARG A 822 -35.05 -20.66 12.05
C ARG A 822 -35.91 -19.42 12.35
N ASP A 823 -35.99 -18.43 11.45
CA ASP A 823 -36.83 -17.24 11.61
C ASP A 823 -38.34 -17.60 11.48
N PRO A 824 -39.11 -17.54 12.58
CA PRO A 824 -40.54 -17.90 12.58
C PRO A 824 -41.37 -16.99 11.65
N ARG A 825 -40.88 -15.78 11.34
CA ARG A 825 -41.55 -14.80 10.48
C ARG A 825 -41.43 -15.15 9.00
N ARG A 826 -40.39 -15.90 8.61
CA ARG A 826 -40.09 -16.27 7.21
C ARG A 826 -40.64 -17.63 6.79
N ARG A 827 -41.06 -18.47 7.75
CA ARG A 827 -41.56 -19.84 7.49
C ARG A 827 -40.65 -20.67 6.57
N GLY A 828 -39.33 -20.42 6.62
CA GLY A 828 -38.33 -21.07 5.77
C GLY A 828 -38.42 -20.77 4.27
N LYS A 829 -39.09 -19.69 3.84
CA LYS A 829 -39.19 -19.29 2.43
C LYS A 829 -38.78 -17.85 2.18
N LEU A 830 -38.13 -17.61 1.05
CA LEU A 830 -37.83 -16.29 0.50
C LEU A 830 -39.00 -15.84 -0.37
N GLN A 831 -39.84 -14.95 0.15
CA GLN A 831 -41.01 -14.44 -0.56
C GLN A 831 -40.69 -13.13 -1.29
N LEU A 832 -40.81 -13.15 -2.61
CA LEU A 832 -40.53 -12.02 -3.49
C LEU A 832 -41.77 -11.17 -3.72
N HIS A 833 -41.59 -9.88 -3.96
CA HIS A 833 -42.69 -8.97 -4.28
C HIS A 833 -43.30 -9.30 -5.66
N GLY A 834 -44.59 -9.08 -5.85
CA GLY A 834 -45.27 -9.37 -7.14
C GLY A 834 -44.75 -8.57 -8.36
N ARG A 835 -43.90 -7.56 -8.13
CA ARG A 835 -43.29 -6.70 -9.16
C ARG A 835 -41.81 -7.03 -9.41
N THR A 836 -41.30 -8.11 -8.84
CA THR A 836 -39.88 -8.50 -8.96
C THR A 836 -39.44 -8.69 -10.41
N ASN A 837 -40.14 -9.53 -11.18
CA ASN A 837 -39.78 -9.77 -12.59
C ASN A 837 -39.95 -8.52 -13.47
N GLU A 838 -40.89 -7.62 -13.13
CA GLU A 838 -41.02 -6.31 -13.78
C GLU A 838 -39.77 -5.44 -13.53
N ALA A 839 -39.28 -5.39 -12.29
CA ALA A 839 -38.09 -4.63 -11.93
C ALA A 839 -36.80 -5.21 -12.54
N ILE A 840 -36.67 -6.54 -12.59
CA ILE A 840 -35.55 -7.22 -13.27
C ILE A 840 -35.59 -6.90 -14.77
N ALA A 841 -36.76 -7.02 -15.41
CA ALA A 841 -36.92 -6.71 -16.83
C ALA A 841 -36.59 -5.24 -17.16
N GLN A 842 -37.08 -4.29 -16.37
CA GLN A 842 -36.76 -2.87 -16.53
C GLN A 842 -35.27 -2.59 -16.34
N SER A 843 -34.63 -3.25 -15.36
CA SER A 843 -33.19 -3.12 -15.13
C SER A 843 -32.40 -3.71 -16.30
N TRP A 844 -32.74 -4.91 -16.77
CA TRP A 844 -32.10 -5.55 -17.92
C TRP A 844 -32.16 -4.67 -19.17
N GLN A 845 -33.35 -4.19 -19.53
CA GLN A 845 -33.55 -3.32 -20.70
C GLN A 845 -32.81 -1.99 -20.60
N ARG A 846 -32.70 -1.42 -19.40
CA ARG A 846 -32.01 -0.15 -19.17
C ARG A 846 -30.48 -0.28 -19.23
N LEU A 847 -29.95 -1.42 -18.78
CA LEU A 847 -28.52 -1.60 -18.55
C LEU A 847 -27.81 -2.30 -19.71
N LEU A 848 -28.47 -3.27 -20.34
CA LEU A 848 -27.93 -4.04 -21.47
C LEU A 848 -27.57 -3.13 -22.64
N THR A 849 -26.42 -3.38 -23.25
CA THR A 849 -25.95 -2.58 -24.39
C THR A 849 -26.05 -3.37 -25.69
N PRO A 850 -26.35 -2.72 -26.83
CA PRO A 850 -26.40 -3.39 -28.14
C PRO A 850 -25.09 -4.12 -28.49
N ASN A 851 -23.96 -3.58 -28.04
CA ASN A 851 -22.65 -4.17 -28.28
C ASN A 851 -22.49 -5.54 -27.60
N LEU A 852 -22.95 -5.69 -26.35
CA LEU A 852 -22.94 -6.98 -25.65
C LEU A 852 -23.83 -7.99 -26.36
N VAL A 853 -25.02 -7.58 -26.80
CA VAL A 853 -25.96 -8.44 -27.55
C VAL A 853 -25.32 -8.98 -28.81
N GLN A 854 -24.66 -8.11 -29.57
CA GLN A 854 -24.04 -8.49 -30.84
C GLN A 854 -22.80 -9.38 -30.66
N ILE A 855 -21.91 -9.04 -29.73
CA ILE A 855 -20.63 -9.77 -29.54
C ILE A 855 -20.85 -11.13 -28.87
N LEU A 856 -21.72 -11.20 -27.87
CA LEU A 856 -21.93 -12.40 -27.05
C LEU A 856 -23.17 -13.20 -27.48
N LEU A 857 -23.86 -12.80 -28.55
CA LEU A 857 -25.08 -13.44 -29.05
C LEU A 857 -26.16 -13.57 -27.95
N LEU A 858 -26.24 -12.59 -27.04
CA LEU A 858 -27.20 -12.60 -25.93
C LEU A 858 -28.64 -12.47 -26.44
N THR A 859 -29.57 -13.10 -25.73
CA THR A 859 -31.00 -12.85 -25.91
C THR A 859 -31.37 -11.44 -25.42
N VAL A 860 -32.22 -10.74 -26.16
CA VAL A 860 -32.76 -9.44 -25.74
C VAL A 860 -33.85 -9.61 -24.66
N GLU A 861 -34.43 -10.81 -24.56
CA GLU A 861 -35.41 -11.15 -23.55
C GLU A 861 -34.81 -11.10 -22.14
N PRO A 862 -35.48 -10.45 -21.17
CA PRO A 862 -34.98 -10.33 -19.81
C PRO A 862 -35.04 -11.66 -19.06
N PRO A 863 -34.08 -11.93 -18.15
CA PRO A 863 -34.15 -13.10 -17.28
C PRO A 863 -35.33 -12.99 -16.32
N VAL A 864 -35.89 -14.13 -15.94
CA VAL A 864 -37.10 -14.24 -15.12
C VAL A 864 -36.85 -15.22 -13.97
N LEU A 865 -37.27 -14.84 -12.76
CA LEU A 865 -37.35 -15.76 -11.64
C LEU A 865 -38.66 -16.55 -11.72
N SER A 866 -38.56 -17.88 -11.81
CA SER A 866 -39.69 -18.78 -12.05
C SER A 866 -40.68 -18.89 -10.89
N GLN A 867 -40.25 -18.55 -9.66
CA GLN A 867 -41.07 -18.68 -8.46
C GLN A 867 -41.25 -17.33 -7.75
N GLN A 868 -42.39 -17.15 -7.09
CA GLN A 868 -42.59 -16.00 -6.19
C GLN A 868 -42.17 -16.31 -4.74
N ALA A 869 -41.99 -17.58 -4.40
CA ALA A 869 -41.60 -18.02 -3.08
C ALA A 869 -40.63 -19.20 -3.17
N TYR A 870 -39.37 -18.96 -2.84
CA TYR A 870 -38.32 -19.98 -2.90
C TYR A 870 -38.13 -20.64 -1.53
N PRO A 871 -37.98 -21.98 -1.45
CA PRO A 871 -37.55 -22.63 -0.22
C PRO A 871 -36.11 -22.20 0.10
N ALA A 872 -35.83 -21.84 1.35
CA ALA A 872 -34.48 -21.49 1.78
C ALA A 872 -33.54 -22.71 1.63
N GLY A 873 -32.73 -22.69 0.58
CA GLY A 873 -31.75 -23.73 0.25
C GLY A 873 -30.42 -23.52 0.97
N GLU A 874 -29.43 -24.34 0.62
CA GLU A 874 -28.03 -24.09 0.94
C GLU A 874 -27.37 -23.45 -0.29
N ILE A 875 -26.50 -22.47 -0.06
CA ILE A 875 -25.63 -21.91 -1.10
C ILE A 875 -24.18 -22.19 -0.72
N ARG A 876 -23.38 -22.58 -1.71
CA ARG A 876 -21.94 -22.81 -1.52
C ARG A 876 -21.15 -21.65 -2.13
N LEU A 877 -21.02 -20.56 -1.39
CA LEU A 877 -20.20 -19.38 -1.77
C LEU A 877 -18.68 -19.63 -1.70
N ASN A 878 -18.26 -20.89 -1.75
CA ASN A 878 -16.89 -21.36 -1.58
C ASN A 878 -16.49 -22.37 -2.67
N GLY A 879 -17.25 -22.43 -3.78
CA GLY A 879 -17.12 -23.47 -4.82
C GLY A 879 -15.73 -23.62 -5.45
N PHE A 880 -14.95 -22.52 -5.52
CA PHE A 880 -13.60 -22.51 -6.10
C PHE A 880 -12.51 -22.08 -5.10
N MET A 881 -12.71 -22.26 -3.78
CA MET A 881 -11.79 -21.77 -2.72
C MET A 881 -10.32 -22.25 -2.82
N ASP A 882 -10.00 -23.15 -3.75
CA ASP A 882 -8.63 -23.59 -4.03
C ASP A 882 -8.13 -23.17 -5.43
N GLN A 883 -8.89 -22.40 -6.21
CA GLN A 883 -8.53 -22.00 -7.58
C GLN A 883 -8.27 -20.48 -7.62
N MET A 884 -7.01 -20.10 -7.73
CA MET A 884 -6.55 -18.71 -7.61
C MET A 884 -7.10 -17.82 -8.73
N GLU A 885 -7.21 -18.37 -9.93
CA GLU A 885 -7.62 -17.67 -11.15
C GLU A 885 -9.05 -17.11 -11.03
N TYR A 886 -9.97 -17.88 -10.43
CA TYR A 886 -11.34 -17.43 -10.18
C TYR A 886 -11.43 -16.44 -9.02
N GLN A 887 -10.57 -16.57 -8.01
CA GLN A 887 -10.44 -15.57 -6.94
C GLN A 887 -9.95 -14.21 -7.47
N GLN A 888 -9.02 -14.23 -8.43
CA GLN A 888 -8.54 -13.03 -9.12
C GLN A 888 -9.62 -12.41 -10.01
N LEU A 889 -10.38 -13.23 -10.76
CA LEU A 889 -11.54 -12.76 -11.53
C LEU A 889 -12.59 -12.12 -10.61
N TYR A 890 -12.87 -12.74 -9.47
CA TYR A 890 -13.72 -12.19 -8.43
C TYR A 890 -13.24 -10.82 -7.95
N TRP A 891 -11.95 -10.62 -7.70
CA TRP A 891 -11.41 -9.32 -7.27
C TRP A 891 -11.58 -8.22 -8.32
N LEU A 892 -11.45 -8.56 -9.61
CA LEU A 892 -11.73 -7.62 -10.68
C LEU A 892 -13.21 -7.22 -10.70
N VAL A 893 -14.11 -8.20 -10.71
CA VAL A 893 -15.57 -7.95 -10.80
C VAL A 893 -16.11 -7.23 -9.56
N VAL A 894 -15.70 -7.66 -8.35
CA VAL A 894 -16.16 -7.06 -7.09
C VAL A 894 -15.70 -5.60 -6.97
N ARG A 895 -14.52 -5.26 -7.48
CA ARG A 895 -14.03 -3.88 -7.49
C ARG A 895 -14.90 -3.01 -8.39
N GLY A 896 -15.25 -3.50 -9.59
CA GLY A 896 -16.18 -2.82 -10.49
C GLY A 896 -17.52 -2.51 -9.84
N LEU A 897 -18.13 -3.49 -9.16
CA LEU A 897 -19.37 -3.30 -8.41
C LEU A 897 -19.21 -2.32 -7.25
N ARG A 898 -18.28 -2.59 -6.32
CA ARG A 898 -18.21 -1.91 -5.01
C ARG A 898 -17.86 -0.43 -5.11
N ILE A 899 -16.97 -0.05 -6.03
CA ILE A 899 -16.65 1.36 -6.25
C ILE A 899 -17.86 2.09 -6.85
N CYS A 900 -18.55 1.47 -7.80
CA CYS A 900 -19.72 2.07 -8.44
C CYS A 900 -20.92 2.17 -7.48
N ASP A 901 -21.17 1.13 -6.68
CA ASP A 901 -22.21 1.10 -5.65
C ASP A 901 -22.03 2.24 -4.63
N GLY A 902 -20.84 2.32 -4.01
CA GLY A 902 -20.56 3.37 -3.02
C GLY A 902 -20.64 4.80 -3.58
N ARG A 903 -20.34 5.00 -4.87
CA ARG A 903 -20.46 6.30 -5.55
C ARG A 903 -21.89 6.60 -5.98
N SER A 904 -22.67 5.59 -6.37
CA SER A 904 -24.01 5.77 -6.92
C SER A 904 -24.98 6.44 -5.94
N VAL A 905 -24.78 6.24 -4.64
CA VAL A 905 -25.55 6.84 -3.54
C VAL A 905 -25.44 8.37 -3.52
N GLN A 906 -24.35 8.91 -4.04
CA GLN A 906 -24.06 10.35 -4.03
C GLN A 906 -24.65 11.10 -5.24
N ILE A 907 -25.13 10.38 -6.27
CA ILE A 907 -25.87 10.92 -7.44
C ILE A 907 -27.34 10.90 -7.10
#